data_AF-A0A497RE51-F1
#
_entry.id   AF-A0A497RE51-F1
#
_cell.length_a   1.000
_cell.length_b   1.000
_cell.length_c   1.000
_cell.angle_alpha   90.00
_cell.angle_beta   90.00
_cell.angle_gamma   90.00
#
_symmetry.space_group_name_H-M   'P 1'
#
loop_
_entity.id
_entity.type
_entity.pdbx_description
1 polymer ?
#
loop_
_entity_poly.entity_id
_entity_poly.type
_entity_poly.pdbx_seq_one_letter_code
_entity_poly.pdbx_strand_id
1 'polypeptide(L)'
;MSEEIRIGVYVCHCGSNIAAIVNCDEVAEYAKSLPHVVHTAAPKYTCSKPSQKRIQEDIKEFNLNRVVVASCSPRQHEETFRRVLEAAGLNKYLFEMANIREHVSWVTDNKEKATTKAKDLVRMAVSKAALLQPLEPNIVSGFPKALVIGGGIAGISSALALADLNIDTILVEKEPTIGGKMAQLDKTFPTQDCSACILTPKMAEVSDHPNITLMTNAEVHNISGYVGNFDVEILKKPRYVDPDKCTACGECVKSCPSNVLSHFDLGLATHKAIYIPFPQAVPQCYTIDKLGIPPCRDGCPADIHVQGYVNLIAMGKFKEALELIREENPFPSVCGKICVGHCETFCGRQKVDDPVAIRALKDFICEYERKELGSNIHVDPIPKKYKEKVAIVGAGPSGLTSAWWLAKHGYHVTLYEMKEKPGGLLQYAIPDYRLPKDVLDFEIQRILDLGVDLKTGVRVGQNADITFNDLRKRGLLRRKGYDAVIISTGAVGNNKLFVEGEDLENVISGIDFLKDVCDKKITKISGKVGVVGGGNTAIDVARVVKRLGASEVKVLYRRSRKEMPAYQEEIDDAIDEGVVIFPQVQIKRIIGENGKVVQAELLKTKLGELGPDGRRKASCIEGSEFLEDFDYLFIAIGQYFDRSIVPEDMIDKHGNLIIDTKTLQSKTYEHIFCCGEFYYSPESVIEAIASGKWAAESVHRYLRGKDLYAGRPSEVTTHSEIYKGRVRIGKVVETIPVERANNIKRHPLHKEPIEARMKNCYLEVVKPYTAEEAMEEASRCLHCANCGVCKECVRACEAQAINHDQLPELVKEKVGAIVVATGYQVFDPRKIPQYHYKQEGYEDIITGLEFERLTNAAGPTEGALIVPSTGKKPKSIAFINCVGSRDKNYHEYCSRYCCTASIKQAILMKSKYGNDIDILLFYKDIRTFGKGYEELYNQALSMGVNFIKGIPSDIRKDVDGSLYFEVYNGDLGKTIRYRPELIVLQTAMEPQEDAKKVGELLSCSMDKDGFFLERHIKLGPVETASAGKFIAGACRGPLDITDSVAQGMAAATMAAKLIMSKSIEKESIIANVNVDICSGCGSCISTCVYGALSLVKTDDGKTRSQVNEILCEGCGACAVTCPSNAITINHFTNEQIEAMIETAFRETSAEAP
;
A
#
# COMPACT_ATOMS: atom_id res chain seq x y z
N MET A 1 21.42 43.22 45.86
CA MET A 1 20.90 44.52 45.37
C MET A 1 20.64 44.33 43.89
N SER A 2 19.39 44.41 43.44
CA SER A 2 19.03 44.28 42.02
C SER A 2 19.58 45.49 41.25
N GLU A 3 20.24 45.24 40.13
CA GLU A 3 20.75 46.27 39.22
C GLU A 3 19.60 47.17 38.73
N GLU A 4 19.80 48.49 38.67
CA GLU A 4 18.79 49.42 38.15
C GLU A 4 18.52 49.12 36.67
N ILE A 5 17.25 48.96 36.26
CA ILE A 5 16.88 48.67 34.87
C ILE A 5 17.07 49.92 34.01
N ARG A 6 17.84 49.81 32.92
CA ARG A 6 18.21 50.90 32.01
C ARG A 6 18.04 50.46 30.56
N ILE A 7 17.00 50.97 29.91
CA ILE A 7 16.54 50.54 28.57
C ILE A 7 16.92 51.58 27.51
N GLY A 8 17.53 51.12 26.41
CA GLY A 8 17.69 51.92 25.19
C GLY A 8 16.67 51.53 24.12
N VAL A 9 15.94 52.51 23.57
CA VAL A 9 14.90 52.26 22.54
C VAL A 9 15.30 52.87 21.19
N TYR A 10 15.38 52.03 20.15
CA TYR A 10 15.78 52.44 18.80
C TYR A 10 14.65 52.26 17.80
N VAL A 11 14.13 53.35 17.25
CA VAL A 11 13.02 53.35 16.28
C VAL A 11 13.54 53.49 14.85
N CYS A 12 13.42 52.43 14.05
CA CYS A 12 13.96 52.40 12.69
C CYS A 12 13.06 53.12 11.70
N HIS A 13 13.62 53.96 10.82
CA HIS A 13 12.85 54.50 9.68
C HIS A 13 12.71 53.50 8.53
N CYS A 14 13.68 52.57 8.42
CA CYS A 14 13.81 51.59 7.34
C CYS A 14 13.71 52.23 5.95
N GLY A 15 14.38 53.38 5.77
CA GLY A 15 14.23 54.23 4.60
C GLY A 15 12.84 54.87 4.59
N SER A 16 12.00 54.50 3.63
CA SER A 16 10.59 54.88 3.57
C SER A 16 9.64 53.78 4.04
N ASN A 17 10.12 52.56 4.31
CA ASN A 17 9.22 51.43 4.60
C ASN A 17 8.44 51.61 5.90
N ILE A 18 9.04 52.23 6.92
CA ILE A 18 8.36 52.55 8.18
C ILE A 18 7.99 54.04 8.17
N ALA A 19 8.97 54.91 7.90
CA ALA A 19 8.80 56.37 8.00
C ALA A 19 7.78 56.99 7.02
N ALA A 20 7.37 56.31 5.94
CA ALA A 20 6.32 56.83 5.07
C ALA A 20 4.95 56.88 5.76
N ILE A 21 4.71 55.98 6.71
CA ILE A 21 3.42 55.75 7.37
C ILE A 21 3.50 56.05 8.88
N VAL A 22 4.57 55.66 9.56
CA VAL A 22 4.77 55.85 11.00
C VAL A 22 5.69 57.05 11.23
N ASN A 23 5.27 57.99 12.06
CA ASN A 23 6.12 59.10 12.51
C ASN A 23 7.16 58.59 13.53
N CYS A 24 8.30 58.15 13.02
CA CYS A 24 9.32 57.46 13.82
C CYS A 24 9.94 58.35 14.90
N ASP A 25 10.16 59.63 14.60
CA ASP A 25 10.70 60.60 15.56
C ASP A 25 9.71 60.82 16.72
N GLU A 26 8.42 60.90 16.42
CA GLU A 26 7.36 61.01 17.45
C GLU A 26 7.24 59.75 18.31
N VAL A 27 7.43 58.57 17.72
CA VAL A 27 7.47 57.30 18.48
C VAL A 27 8.71 57.25 19.38
N ALA A 28 9.88 57.71 18.90
CA ALA A 28 11.11 57.76 19.68
C ALA A 28 11.03 58.80 20.81
N GLU A 29 10.35 59.92 20.58
CA GLU A 29 10.08 60.92 21.62
C GLU A 29 9.12 60.38 22.68
N TYR A 30 8.03 59.74 22.25
CA TYR A 30 7.11 59.05 23.16
C TYR A 30 7.81 57.98 24.00
N ALA A 31 8.72 57.20 23.41
CA ALA A 31 9.44 56.16 24.13
C ALA A 31 10.25 56.70 25.33
N LYS A 32 10.68 57.97 25.31
CA LYS A 32 11.39 58.60 26.44
C LYS A 32 10.53 58.73 27.69
N SER A 33 9.21 58.84 27.54
CA SER A 33 8.30 58.96 28.69
C SER A 33 7.96 57.61 29.34
N LEU A 34 8.50 56.50 28.83
CA LEU A 34 8.20 55.16 29.33
C LEU A 34 9.14 54.80 30.51
N PRO A 35 8.66 54.00 31.49
CA PRO A 35 9.50 53.57 32.61
C PRO A 35 10.80 52.90 32.18
N HIS A 36 11.88 53.18 32.92
CA HIS A 36 13.23 52.62 32.72
C HIS A 36 13.94 53.02 31.41
N VAL A 37 13.30 53.77 30.50
CA VAL A 37 13.94 54.22 29.26
C VAL A 37 14.86 55.40 29.54
N VAL A 38 16.16 55.21 29.29
CA VAL A 38 17.20 56.22 29.56
C VAL A 38 17.82 56.79 28.28
N HIS A 39 17.61 56.14 27.14
CA HIS A 39 18.09 56.60 25.84
C HIS A 39 17.10 56.22 24.73
N THR A 40 16.84 57.13 23.79
CA THR A 40 16.09 56.83 22.56
C THR A 40 16.76 57.43 21.34
N ALA A 41 16.65 56.74 20.20
CA ALA A 41 17.14 57.23 18.92
C ALA A 41 16.26 56.74 17.76
N ALA A 42 16.19 57.54 16.69
CA ALA A 42 15.43 57.23 15.48
C ALA A 42 16.33 57.10 14.23
N PRO A 43 17.21 56.09 14.14
CA PRO A 43 18.14 55.97 13.03
C PRO A 43 17.44 55.57 11.72
N LYS A 44 17.98 56.05 10.59
CA LYS A 44 17.43 55.76 9.27
C LYS A 44 17.37 54.26 8.95
N TYR A 45 18.43 53.53 9.33
CA TYR A 45 18.54 52.07 9.18
C TYR A 45 19.21 51.47 10.42
N THR A 46 18.43 50.98 11.38
CA THR A 46 18.97 50.43 12.63
C THR A 46 19.85 49.19 12.41
N CYS A 47 19.55 48.36 11.42
CA CYS A 47 20.34 47.17 11.11
C CYS A 47 21.65 47.45 10.33
N SER A 48 21.94 48.70 9.95
CA SER A 48 23.19 49.03 9.26
C SER A 48 24.39 48.99 10.20
N LYS A 49 25.59 48.64 9.69
CA LYS A 49 26.81 48.58 10.51
C LYS A 49 27.08 49.85 11.33
N PRO A 50 26.91 51.08 10.80
CA PRO A 50 27.09 52.30 11.59
C PRO A 50 26.12 52.38 12.78
N SER A 51 24.84 52.08 12.57
CA SER A 51 23.83 52.08 13.64
C SER A 51 24.09 50.97 14.66
N GLN A 52 24.48 49.78 14.22
CA GLN A 52 24.87 48.69 15.13
C GLN A 52 26.03 49.09 16.03
N LYS A 53 27.07 49.71 15.46
CA LYS A 53 28.20 50.23 16.24
C LYS A 53 27.77 51.31 17.21
N ARG A 54 26.87 52.21 16.80
CA ARG A 54 26.32 53.24 17.67
C ARG A 54 25.55 52.64 18.86
N ILE A 55 24.73 51.61 18.63
CA ILE A 55 24.05 50.88 19.72
C ILE A 55 25.07 50.28 20.69
N GLN A 56 26.18 49.72 20.22
CA GLN A 56 27.25 49.20 21.09
C GLN A 56 27.93 50.30 21.93
N GLU A 57 28.12 51.47 21.33
CA GLU A 57 28.67 52.65 22.01
C GLU A 57 27.67 53.16 23.07
N ASP A 58 26.39 53.29 22.72
CA ASP A 58 25.33 53.72 23.63
C ASP A 58 25.13 52.76 24.81
N ILE A 59 25.24 51.44 24.59
CA ILE A 59 25.19 50.45 25.68
C ILE A 59 26.22 50.77 26.76
N LYS A 60 27.42 51.21 26.37
CA LYS A 60 28.50 51.60 27.28
C LYS A 60 28.33 53.02 27.81
N GLU A 61 27.96 53.97 26.94
CA GLU A 61 27.82 55.40 27.27
C GLU A 61 26.71 55.64 28.30
N PHE A 62 25.56 54.95 28.14
CA PHE A 62 24.38 55.13 28.99
C PHE A 62 24.20 54.01 30.04
N ASN A 63 25.17 53.08 30.13
CA ASN A 63 25.10 51.86 30.95
C ASN A 63 23.78 51.11 30.74
N LEU A 64 23.44 50.82 29.49
CA LEU A 64 22.21 50.11 29.16
C LEU A 64 22.36 48.64 29.53
N ASN A 65 21.35 48.09 30.19
CA ASN A 65 21.28 46.66 30.46
C ASN A 65 20.10 45.98 29.75
N ARG A 66 19.28 46.73 29.00
CA ARG A 66 18.25 46.20 28.09
C ARG A 66 18.21 47.03 26.81
N VAL A 67 17.86 46.41 25.69
CA VAL A 67 17.70 47.10 24.40
C VAL A 67 16.41 46.71 23.73
N VAL A 68 15.64 47.71 23.30
CA VAL A 68 14.44 47.54 22.47
C VAL A 68 14.69 48.13 21.09
N VAL A 69 14.45 47.34 20.04
CA VAL A 69 14.48 47.85 18.66
C VAL A 69 13.08 47.77 18.05
N ALA A 70 12.52 48.93 17.72
CA ALA A 70 11.26 49.05 17.00
C ALA A 70 11.54 49.13 15.50
N SER A 71 11.39 48.00 14.78
CA SER A 71 11.71 47.94 13.36
C SER A 71 10.90 46.88 12.60
N CYS A 72 11.59 45.96 11.92
CA CYS A 72 11.02 44.83 11.18
C CYS A 72 10.69 43.62 12.07
N SER A 73 10.30 42.52 11.46
CA SER A 73 10.06 41.26 12.17
C SER A 73 11.29 40.72 12.91
N PRO A 74 11.12 40.17 14.14
CA PRO A 74 12.18 39.40 14.83
C PRO A 74 12.67 38.21 14.00
N ARG A 75 11.80 37.61 13.17
CA ARG A 75 12.17 36.53 12.24
C ARG A 75 13.26 36.92 11.23
N GLN A 76 13.51 38.21 11.04
CA GLN A 76 14.54 38.71 10.13
C GLN A 76 15.83 39.13 10.84
N HIS A 77 15.73 40.02 11.85
CA HIS A 77 16.91 40.69 12.41
C HIS A 77 17.10 40.53 13.93
N GLU A 78 16.30 39.71 14.63
CA GLU A 78 16.50 39.48 16.06
C GLU A 78 17.93 39.00 16.35
N GLU A 79 18.37 37.95 15.65
CA GLU A 79 19.72 37.41 15.78
C GLU A 79 20.81 38.43 15.41
N THR A 80 20.50 39.37 14.51
CA THR A 80 21.44 40.46 14.19
C THR A 80 21.65 41.36 15.39
N PHE A 81 20.57 41.77 16.06
CA PHE A 81 20.66 42.66 17.21
C PHE A 81 21.12 41.94 18.48
N ARG A 82 20.77 40.66 18.66
CA ARG A 82 21.35 39.81 19.71
C ARG A 82 22.89 39.79 19.66
N ARG A 83 23.47 39.65 18.47
CA ARG A 83 24.94 39.76 18.27
C ARG A 83 25.51 41.15 18.55
N VAL A 84 24.71 42.20 18.34
CA VAL A 84 25.11 43.58 18.68
C VAL A 84 25.26 43.72 20.19
N LEU A 85 24.31 43.19 20.97
CA LEU A 85 24.37 43.18 22.43
C LEU A 85 25.57 42.35 22.93
N GLU A 86 25.76 41.13 22.39
CA GLU A 86 26.90 40.28 22.75
C GLU A 86 28.24 40.96 22.48
N ALA A 87 28.38 41.61 21.32
CA ALA A 87 29.60 42.35 20.99
C ALA A 87 29.84 43.56 21.91
N ALA A 88 28.80 44.08 22.56
CA ALA A 88 28.90 45.12 23.59
C ALA A 88 29.15 44.55 25.00
N GLY A 89 29.10 43.23 25.19
CA GLY A 89 29.24 42.55 26.49
C GLY A 89 27.92 42.37 27.24
N LEU A 90 26.77 42.61 26.59
CA LEU A 90 25.45 42.43 27.18
C LEU A 90 24.87 41.07 26.78
N ASN A 91 24.15 40.40 27.69
CA ASN A 91 23.50 39.13 27.38
C ASN A 91 22.45 39.32 26.27
N LYS A 92 22.49 38.48 25.22
CA LYS A 92 21.60 38.62 24.07
C LYS A 92 20.11 38.49 24.36
N TYR A 93 19.73 37.78 25.42
CA TYR A 93 18.33 37.59 25.80
C TYR A 93 17.76 38.80 26.56
N LEU A 94 18.57 39.86 26.73
CA LEU A 94 18.17 41.17 27.25
C LEU A 94 17.76 42.14 26.13
N PHE A 95 17.40 41.57 24.98
CA PHE A 95 16.91 42.25 23.79
C PHE A 95 15.42 41.95 23.58
N GLU A 96 14.65 42.95 23.18
CA GLU A 96 13.27 42.78 22.71
C GLU A 96 13.05 43.55 21.40
N MET A 97 12.16 43.05 20.54
CA MET A 97 11.90 43.66 19.23
C MET A 97 10.42 43.99 19.05
N ALA A 98 10.13 45.28 18.81
CA ALA A 98 8.79 45.72 18.41
C ALA A 98 8.68 45.72 16.88
N ASN A 99 7.84 44.86 16.32
CA ASN A 99 7.61 44.82 14.88
C ASN A 99 6.65 45.94 14.46
N ILE A 100 7.18 47.05 13.96
CA ILE A 100 6.42 48.21 13.48
C ILE A 100 6.43 48.33 11.95
N ARG A 101 6.95 47.33 11.23
CA ARG A 101 6.96 47.30 9.76
C ARG A 101 5.91 46.35 9.22
N GLU A 102 6.15 45.04 9.30
CA GLU A 102 5.22 44.02 8.78
C GLU A 102 3.88 44.05 9.51
N HIS A 103 3.86 44.38 10.81
CA HIS A 103 2.62 44.41 11.62
C HIS A 103 1.96 45.80 11.71
N VAL A 104 2.60 46.85 11.19
CA VAL A 104 2.08 48.22 11.27
C VAL A 104 2.21 48.95 9.94
N SER A 105 3.41 49.43 9.57
CA SER A 105 3.57 50.35 8.45
C SER A 105 3.18 49.78 7.08
N TRP A 106 3.34 48.47 6.85
CA TRP A 106 3.00 47.82 5.59
C TRP A 106 1.53 47.41 5.45
N VAL A 107 0.76 47.47 6.54
CA VAL A 107 -0.63 46.97 6.60
C VAL A 107 -1.63 48.02 7.09
N THR A 108 -1.16 49.25 7.34
CA THR A 108 -1.99 50.35 7.85
C THR A 108 -1.81 51.57 6.97
N ASP A 109 -2.89 52.05 6.35
CA ASP A 109 -2.81 53.23 5.47
C ASP A 109 -2.87 54.55 6.25
N ASN A 110 -3.54 54.57 7.41
CA ASN A 110 -3.70 55.78 8.22
C ASN A 110 -2.47 56.02 9.10
N LYS A 111 -1.78 57.14 8.85
CA LYS A 111 -0.53 57.49 9.54
C LYS A 111 -0.67 57.72 11.04
N GLU A 112 -1.73 58.39 11.47
CA GLU A 112 -1.98 58.65 12.89
C GLU A 112 -2.22 57.33 13.63
N LYS A 113 -3.12 56.48 13.12
CA LYS A 113 -3.39 55.15 13.70
C LYS A 113 -2.15 54.27 13.69
N ALA A 114 -1.36 54.30 12.61
CA ALA A 114 -0.11 53.55 12.52
C ALA A 114 0.91 54.03 13.56
N THR A 115 1.03 55.35 13.74
CA THR A 115 1.94 55.95 14.73
C THR A 115 1.49 55.61 16.16
N THR A 116 0.20 55.71 16.47
CA THR A 116 -0.36 55.28 17.76
C THR A 116 -0.09 53.81 18.02
N LYS A 117 -0.39 52.94 17.04
CA LYS A 117 -0.12 51.50 17.15
C LYS A 117 1.37 51.21 17.35
N ALA A 118 2.26 51.96 16.68
CA ALA A 118 3.70 51.81 16.87
C ALA A 118 4.13 52.21 18.29
N LYS A 119 3.56 53.29 18.86
CA LYS A 119 3.77 53.67 20.27
C LYS A 119 3.33 52.56 21.23
N ASP A 120 2.15 51.98 21.01
CA ASP A 120 1.64 50.88 21.84
C ASP A 120 2.57 49.65 21.78
N LEU A 121 2.99 49.24 20.59
CA LEU A 121 3.93 48.12 20.44
C LEU A 121 5.30 48.39 21.08
N VAL A 122 5.79 49.63 21.01
CA VAL A 122 7.02 50.03 21.71
C VAL A 122 6.83 49.94 23.22
N ARG A 123 5.72 50.45 23.76
CA ARG A 123 5.41 50.36 25.19
C ARG A 123 5.31 48.91 25.67
N MET A 124 4.66 48.04 24.91
CA MET A 124 4.58 46.60 25.19
C MET A 124 5.97 45.94 25.17
N ALA A 125 6.83 46.29 24.21
CA ALA A 125 8.19 45.75 24.16
C ALA A 125 9.05 46.25 25.33
N VAL A 126 8.91 47.51 25.74
CA VAL A 126 9.61 48.09 26.89
C VAL A 126 9.17 47.41 28.20
N SER A 127 7.87 47.16 28.39
CA SER A 127 7.37 46.49 29.60
C SER A 127 7.87 45.06 29.72
N LYS A 128 7.90 44.30 28.60
CA LYS A 128 8.54 42.98 28.58
C LYS A 128 10.05 43.09 28.83
N ALA A 129 10.74 44.03 28.19
CA ALA A 129 12.19 44.21 28.31
C ALA A 129 12.63 44.47 29.76
N ALA A 130 11.83 45.20 30.53
CA ALA A 130 12.07 45.43 31.96
C ALA A 130 12.12 44.13 32.79
N LEU A 131 11.36 43.10 32.38
CA LEU A 131 11.27 41.81 33.05
C LEU A 131 12.16 40.72 32.44
N LEU A 132 12.90 41.03 31.36
CA LEU A 132 13.83 40.08 30.77
C LEU A 132 14.96 39.74 31.74
N GLN A 133 15.34 38.47 31.75
CA GLN A 133 16.46 37.94 32.53
C GLN A 133 17.56 37.45 31.58
N PRO A 134 18.84 37.56 31.96
CA PRO A 134 19.91 36.96 31.18
C PRO A 134 19.76 35.45 31.18
N LEU A 135 19.88 34.81 30.00
CA LEU A 135 19.89 33.35 29.89
C LEU A 135 21.26 32.86 29.45
N GLU A 136 21.68 31.71 29.97
CA GLU A 136 22.91 31.05 29.51
C GLU A 136 22.63 30.21 28.28
N PRO A 137 23.49 30.28 27.25
CA PRO A 137 23.29 29.55 26.01
C PRO A 137 23.51 28.04 26.19
N ASN A 138 22.54 27.23 25.76
CA ASN A 138 22.71 25.79 25.68
C ASN A 138 23.69 25.43 24.54
N ILE A 139 24.81 24.79 24.87
CA ILE A 139 25.80 24.38 23.87
C ILE A 139 25.69 22.88 23.62
N VAL A 140 25.47 22.51 22.36
CA VAL A 140 25.50 21.13 21.88
C VAL A 140 26.59 20.97 20.81
N SER A 141 26.97 19.75 20.48
CA SER A 141 27.90 19.47 19.38
C SER A 141 27.16 18.83 18.21
N GLY A 142 27.64 19.07 16.99
CA GLY A 142 27.10 18.43 15.80
C GLY A 142 27.56 16.98 15.68
N PHE A 143 26.63 16.07 15.44
CA PHE A 143 26.96 14.70 15.09
C PHE A 143 27.55 14.68 13.66
N PRO A 144 28.70 14.01 13.42
CA PRO A 144 29.47 14.10 12.18
C PRO A 144 28.89 13.27 11.03
N LYS A 145 27.56 13.32 10.83
CA LYS A 145 26.84 12.57 9.80
C LYS A 145 25.69 13.40 9.25
N ALA A 146 25.45 13.35 7.94
CA ALA A 146 24.35 14.06 7.29
C ALA A 146 23.32 13.08 6.71
N LEU A 147 22.07 13.52 6.61
CA LEU A 147 21.01 12.84 5.87
C LEU A 147 20.57 13.69 4.69
N VAL A 148 20.49 13.10 3.50
CA VAL A 148 19.88 13.69 2.32
C VAL A 148 18.65 12.87 1.94
N ILE A 149 17.50 13.52 1.81
CA ILE A 149 16.20 12.89 1.50
C ILE A 149 15.82 13.25 0.07
N GLY A 150 15.86 12.28 -0.84
CA GLY A 150 15.57 12.40 -2.26
C GLY A 150 16.85 12.39 -3.11
N GLY A 151 16.97 11.39 -3.99
CA GLY A 151 18.08 11.14 -4.90
C GLY A 151 17.91 11.77 -6.28
N GLY A 152 17.19 12.89 -6.40
CA GLY A 152 17.23 13.72 -7.61
C GLY A 152 18.55 14.50 -7.72
N ILE A 153 18.74 15.26 -8.80
CA ILE A 153 19.99 16.00 -9.05
C ILE A 153 20.40 16.95 -7.88
N ALA A 154 19.44 17.57 -7.20
CA ALA A 154 19.70 18.41 -6.03
C ALA A 154 20.25 17.60 -4.85
N GLY A 155 19.65 16.43 -4.56
CA GLY A 155 20.10 15.56 -3.48
C GLY A 155 21.41 14.86 -3.80
N ILE A 156 21.60 14.38 -5.03
CA ILE A 156 22.89 13.86 -5.53
C ILE A 156 24.00 14.91 -5.33
N SER A 157 23.74 16.15 -5.76
CA SER A 157 24.73 17.24 -5.61
C SER A 157 25.00 17.58 -4.14
N SER A 158 23.98 17.50 -3.28
CA SER A 158 24.14 17.73 -1.85
C SER A 158 24.97 16.63 -1.18
N ALA A 159 24.68 15.37 -1.52
CA ALA A 159 25.36 14.22 -0.95
C ALA A 159 26.84 14.19 -1.34
N LEU A 160 27.15 14.41 -2.63
CA LEU A 160 28.54 14.51 -3.10
C LEU A 160 29.28 15.66 -2.40
N ALA A 161 28.69 16.86 -2.36
CA ALA A 161 29.33 18.02 -1.73
C ALA A 161 29.60 17.83 -0.23
N LEU A 162 28.74 17.10 0.49
CA LEU A 162 28.98 16.74 1.90
C LEU A 162 30.08 15.68 2.02
N ALA A 163 30.02 14.65 1.18
CA ALA A 163 30.92 13.52 1.22
C ALA A 163 32.36 13.89 0.82
N ASP A 164 32.53 14.82 -0.12
CA ASP A 164 33.81 15.43 -0.52
C ASP A 164 34.46 16.22 0.62
N LEU A 165 33.66 16.71 1.58
CA LEU A 165 34.14 17.34 2.81
C LEU A 165 34.45 16.31 3.92
N ASN A 166 34.47 15.01 3.59
CA ASN A 166 34.61 13.88 4.51
C ASN A 166 33.53 13.82 5.60
N ILE A 167 32.32 14.26 5.28
CA ILE A 167 31.15 14.08 6.14
C ILE A 167 30.43 12.81 5.72
N ASP A 168 30.29 11.88 6.66
CA ASP A 168 29.55 10.63 6.44
C ASP A 168 28.09 10.97 6.10
N THR A 169 27.59 10.48 4.97
CA THR A 169 26.33 10.96 4.39
C THR A 169 25.43 9.80 4.01
N ILE A 170 24.18 9.81 4.50
CA ILE A 170 23.15 8.86 4.08
C ILE A 170 22.30 9.54 3.00
N LEU A 171 22.18 8.93 1.82
CA LEU A 171 21.24 9.37 0.79
C LEU A 171 20.07 8.39 0.72
N VAL A 172 18.88 8.85 1.12
CA VAL A 172 17.65 8.06 1.07
C VAL A 172 16.87 8.40 -0.19
N GLU A 173 16.51 7.38 -0.98
CA GLU A 173 15.71 7.51 -2.19
C GLU A 173 14.51 6.55 -2.14
N LYS A 174 13.32 7.10 -2.37
CA LYS A 174 12.04 6.41 -2.31
C LYS A 174 11.90 5.35 -3.39
N GLU A 175 12.38 5.66 -4.59
CA GLU A 175 12.35 4.80 -5.74
C GLU A 175 13.50 3.77 -5.72
N PRO A 176 13.44 2.70 -6.54
CA PRO A 176 14.51 1.72 -6.63
C PRO A 176 15.82 2.25 -7.22
N THR A 177 15.86 3.51 -7.66
CA THR A 177 17.02 4.16 -8.29
C THR A 177 17.05 5.66 -7.97
N ILE A 178 18.25 6.22 -7.90
CA ILE A 178 18.46 7.67 -7.93
C ILE A 178 18.35 8.22 -9.36
N GLY A 179 18.35 9.55 -9.49
CA GLY A 179 18.33 10.30 -10.76
C GLY A 179 17.12 11.23 -10.91
N GLY A 180 16.00 10.89 -10.27
CA GLY A 180 14.77 11.68 -10.29
C GLY A 180 14.24 11.99 -11.70
N LYS A 181 13.52 13.11 -11.84
CA LYS A 181 12.94 13.52 -13.14
C LYS A 181 13.99 13.83 -14.22
N MET A 182 15.22 14.20 -13.84
CA MET A 182 16.29 14.47 -14.80
C MET A 182 16.67 13.23 -15.61
N ALA A 183 16.60 12.03 -15.01
CA ALA A 183 16.84 10.77 -15.70
C ALA A 183 15.81 10.46 -16.80
N GLN A 184 14.61 11.04 -16.71
CA GLN A 184 13.55 10.86 -17.71
C GLN A 184 13.73 11.75 -18.95
N LEU A 185 14.50 12.84 -18.84
CA LEU A 185 14.71 13.80 -19.93
C LEU A 185 15.62 13.21 -21.02
N ASP A 186 15.46 13.62 -22.27
CA ASP A 186 16.42 13.30 -23.33
C ASP A 186 17.64 14.24 -23.26
N LYS A 187 17.35 15.54 -23.35
CA LYS A 187 18.32 16.63 -23.32
C LYS A 187 18.02 17.67 -22.26
N THR A 188 19.00 18.49 -21.93
CA THR A 188 18.89 19.59 -20.96
C THR A 188 19.16 20.94 -21.62
N PHE A 189 18.35 21.95 -21.28
CA PHE A 189 18.61 23.34 -21.68
C PHE A 189 19.58 24.02 -20.71
N PRO A 190 20.31 25.06 -21.14
CA PRO A 190 20.32 25.65 -22.49
C PRO A 190 21.28 24.94 -23.46
N THR A 191 22.16 24.07 -22.96
CA THR A 191 23.28 23.51 -23.73
C THR A 191 22.89 22.45 -24.76
N GLN A 192 21.68 21.87 -24.65
CA GLN A 192 21.22 20.74 -25.46
C GLN A 192 22.03 19.44 -25.26
N ASP A 193 22.77 19.36 -24.14
CA ASP A 193 23.47 18.16 -23.72
C ASP A 193 22.49 17.04 -23.40
N CYS A 194 22.92 15.79 -23.58
CA CYS A 194 22.16 14.63 -23.12
C CYS A 194 22.10 14.61 -21.58
N SER A 195 20.90 14.43 -21.02
CA SER A 195 20.69 14.40 -19.58
C SER A 195 21.52 13.30 -18.90
N ALA A 196 21.56 12.11 -19.50
CA ALA A 196 22.28 10.95 -19.00
C ALA A 196 23.80 11.19 -19.00
N CYS A 197 24.34 11.89 -19.99
CA CYS A 197 25.77 12.22 -20.05
C CYS A 197 26.24 13.06 -18.85
N ILE A 198 25.35 13.85 -18.25
CA ILE A 198 25.65 14.69 -17.09
C ILE A 198 25.28 13.95 -15.78
N LEU A 199 24.12 13.30 -15.76
CA LEU A 199 23.56 12.72 -14.56
C LEU A 199 24.16 11.37 -14.20
N THR A 200 24.32 10.46 -15.17
CA THR A 200 24.79 9.08 -14.92
C THR A 200 26.16 9.03 -14.25
N PRO A 201 27.18 9.84 -14.66
CA PRO A 201 28.45 9.88 -13.95
C PRO A 201 28.31 10.27 -12.48
N LYS A 202 27.45 11.24 -12.16
CA LYS A 202 27.18 11.65 -10.77
C LYS A 202 26.44 10.59 -9.96
N MET A 203 25.55 9.84 -10.61
CA MET A 203 24.86 8.72 -9.96
C MET A 203 25.86 7.60 -9.62
N ALA A 204 26.76 7.26 -10.55
CA ALA A 204 27.82 6.28 -10.31
C ALA A 204 28.77 6.75 -9.18
N GLU A 205 29.19 8.02 -9.23
CA GLU A 205 30.01 8.64 -8.18
C GLU A 205 29.37 8.50 -6.80
N VAL A 206 28.06 8.77 -6.67
CA VAL A 206 27.31 8.57 -5.41
C VAL A 206 27.35 7.11 -4.93
N SER A 207 27.23 6.14 -5.83
CA SER A 207 27.23 4.71 -5.49
C SER A 207 28.61 4.22 -5.04
N ASP A 208 29.66 4.76 -5.62
CA ASP A 208 31.05 4.34 -5.38
C ASP A 208 31.74 5.17 -4.29
N HIS A 209 31.12 6.26 -3.81
CA HIS A 209 31.74 7.16 -2.85
C HIS A 209 31.82 6.53 -1.44
N PRO A 210 33.01 6.45 -0.81
CA PRO A 210 33.19 5.75 0.46
C PRO A 210 32.46 6.38 1.66
N ASN A 211 32.22 7.69 1.62
CA ASN A 211 31.47 8.43 2.65
C ASN A 211 29.97 8.56 2.34
N ILE A 212 29.43 7.85 1.34
CA ILE A 212 28.00 7.87 1.04
C ILE A 212 27.40 6.48 1.26
N THR A 213 26.42 6.40 2.16
CA THR A 213 25.54 5.24 2.29
C THR A 213 24.28 5.48 1.46
N LEU A 214 24.21 4.87 0.27
CA LEU A 214 23.03 4.96 -0.60
C LEU A 214 21.94 3.96 -0.16
N MET A 215 20.77 4.47 0.23
CA MET A 215 19.59 3.68 0.58
C MET A 215 18.46 3.95 -0.43
N THR A 216 18.39 3.12 -1.47
CA THR A 216 17.26 3.15 -2.44
C THR A 216 16.12 2.27 -1.99
N ASN A 217 14.93 2.47 -2.58
CA ASN A 217 13.69 1.82 -2.17
C ASN A 217 13.41 2.01 -0.67
N ALA A 218 13.76 3.19 -0.14
CA ALA A 218 13.72 3.49 1.28
C ALA A 218 13.07 4.86 1.54
N GLU A 219 12.38 4.98 2.66
CA GLU A 219 11.70 6.22 3.05
C GLU A 219 12.02 6.55 4.51
N VAL A 220 12.10 7.84 4.84
CA VAL A 220 12.21 8.24 6.24
C VAL A 220 10.85 8.05 6.92
N HIS A 221 10.83 7.23 7.97
CA HIS A 221 9.63 6.84 8.70
C HIS A 221 9.36 7.76 9.90
N ASN A 222 10.41 8.07 10.67
CA ASN A 222 10.32 8.91 11.86
C ASN A 222 11.59 9.76 12.03
N ILE A 223 11.45 10.96 12.61
CA ILE A 223 12.56 11.84 12.97
C ILE A 223 12.28 12.44 14.34
N SER A 224 13.23 12.31 15.25
CA SER A 224 13.23 12.94 16.56
C SER A 224 14.58 13.58 16.86
N GLY A 225 14.70 14.23 18.02
CA GLY A 225 15.93 14.94 18.41
C GLY A 225 15.91 16.41 17.99
N TYR A 226 17.08 17.02 17.96
CA TYR A 226 17.27 18.47 17.87
C TYR A 226 18.42 18.82 16.94
N VAL A 227 18.60 20.13 16.67
CA VAL A 227 19.68 20.62 15.80
C VAL A 227 21.04 20.03 16.17
N GLY A 228 21.72 19.41 15.21
CA GLY A 228 23.00 18.75 15.43
C GLY A 228 22.91 17.30 15.95
N ASN A 229 21.75 16.83 16.41
CA ASN A 229 21.57 15.46 16.95
C ASN A 229 20.14 14.96 16.69
N PHE A 230 19.87 14.53 15.46
CA PHE A 230 18.61 13.90 15.07
C PHE A 230 18.74 12.38 15.09
N ASP A 231 17.74 11.73 15.67
CA ASP A 231 17.53 10.28 15.56
C ASP A 231 16.51 10.04 14.44
N VAL A 232 16.88 9.22 13.46
CA VAL A 232 16.12 8.99 12.24
C VAL A 232 15.84 7.51 12.10
N GLU A 233 14.58 7.16 11.84
CA GLU A 233 14.17 5.81 11.48
C GLU A 233 13.86 5.76 9.99
N ILE A 234 14.56 4.90 9.24
CA ILE A 234 14.46 4.74 7.79
C ILE A 234 13.84 3.38 7.51
N LEU A 235 12.70 3.36 6.82
CA LEU A 235 12.03 2.15 6.37
C LEU A 235 12.57 1.74 4.99
N LYS A 236 13.39 0.69 4.95
CA LYS A 236 13.79 0.03 3.70
C LYS A 236 12.68 -0.91 3.25
N LYS A 237 12.08 -0.63 2.10
CA LYS A 237 11.06 -1.50 1.50
C LYS A 237 11.74 -2.72 0.87
N PRO A 238 11.04 -3.87 0.82
CA PRO A 238 11.57 -5.05 0.15
C PRO A 238 11.73 -4.78 -1.35
N ARG A 239 12.96 -4.95 -1.84
CA ARG A 239 13.30 -4.95 -3.28
C ARG A 239 13.02 -6.31 -3.92
N TYR A 240 12.96 -7.36 -3.10
CA TYR A 240 12.92 -8.78 -3.43
C TYR A 240 14.11 -9.29 -4.24
N VAL A 241 15.12 -8.44 -4.42
CA VAL A 241 16.38 -8.75 -5.10
C VAL A 241 17.48 -8.14 -4.25
N ASP A 242 18.47 -8.95 -3.90
CA ASP A 242 19.66 -8.54 -3.16
C ASP A 242 20.62 -7.79 -4.09
N PRO A 243 20.87 -6.48 -3.87
CA PRO A 243 21.78 -5.69 -4.70
C PRO A 243 23.21 -6.22 -4.73
N ASP A 244 23.68 -6.83 -3.64
CA ASP A 244 25.06 -7.30 -3.52
C ASP A 244 25.32 -8.59 -4.31
N LYS A 245 24.25 -9.34 -4.63
CA LYS A 245 24.31 -10.58 -5.43
C LYS A 245 23.85 -10.39 -6.87
N CYS A 246 23.10 -9.34 -7.16
CA CYS A 246 22.52 -9.14 -8.48
C CYS A 246 23.60 -8.75 -9.50
N THR A 247 23.70 -9.51 -10.59
CA THR A 247 24.63 -9.23 -11.70
C THR A 247 24.01 -8.42 -12.83
N ALA A 248 22.76 -7.98 -12.68
CA ALA A 248 21.99 -7.27 -13.70
C ALA A 248 21.93 -7.96 -15.10
N CYS A 249 22.02 -9.29 -15.17
CA CYS A 249 22.09 -10.03 -16.45
C CYS A 249 20.80 -10.07 -17.29
N GLY A 250 19.63 -9.88 -16.65
CA GLY A 250 18.33 -9.81 -17.33
C GLY A 250 17.62 -11.13 -17.63
N GLU A 251 18.19 -12.28 -17.28
CA GLU A 251 17.52 -13.59 -17.46
C GLU A 251 16.18 -13.68 -16.72
N CYS A 252 16.11 -13.07 -15.53
CA CYS A 252 14.89 -13.00 -14.75
C CYS A 252 13.77 -12.22 -15.46
N VAL A 253 14.09 -11.19 -16.24
CA VAL A 253 13.13 -10.42 -17.05
C VAL A 253 12.58 -11.27 -18.19
N LYS A 254 13.47 -11.95 -18.94
CA LYS A 254 13.10 -12.83 -20.05
C LYS A 254 12.14 -13.94 -19.61
N SER A 255 12.36 -14.47 -18.41
CA SER A 255 11.52 -15.53 -17.83
C SER A 255 10.15 -15.05 -17.30
N CYS A 256 9.97 -13.74 -17.10
CA CYS A 256 8.81 -13.20 -16.41
C CYS A 256 7.55 -13.15 -17.32
N PRO A 257 6.42 -13.77 -16.91
CA PRO A 257 5.18 -13.74 -17.69
C PRO A 257 4.45 -12.39 -17.61
N SER A 258 4.59 -11.66 -16.51
CA SER A 258 3.78 -10.47 -16.25
C SER A 258 4.19 -9.30 -17.15
N ASN A 259 3.22 -8.60 -17.72
CA ASN A 259 3.41 -7.30 -18.37
C ASN A 259 2.71 -6.21 -17.53
N VAL A 260 3.44 -5.15 -17.21
CA VAL A 260 3.07 -4.07 -16.27
C VAL A 260 3.37 -2.73 -16.94
N LEU A 261 2.53 -1.71 -16.72
CA LEU A 261 2.78 -0.38 -17.26
C LEU A 261 4.01 0.27 -16.62
N SER A 262 4.88 0.86 -17.44
CA SER A 262 6.10 1.52 -16.98
C SER A 262 5.81 2.86 -16.31
N HIS A 263 6.07 2.96 -15.02
CA HIS A 263 5.99 4.24 -14.29
C HIS A 263 7.05 5.23 -14.77
N PHE A 264 8.26 4.75 -15.12
CA PHE A 264 9.34 5.58 -15.64
C PHE A 264 9.01 6.15 -17.04
N ASP A 265 8.26 5.41 -17.85
CA ASP A 265 7.79 5.85 -19.17
C ASP A 265 6.35 6.41 -19.14
N LEU A 266 5.83 6.76 -17.96
CA LEU A 266 4.53 7.42 -17.79
C LEU A 266 3.33 6.63 -18.36
N GLY A 267 3.46 5.31 -18.43
CA GLY A 267 2.46 4.40 -19.00
C GLY A 267 2.49 4.29 -20.53
N LEU A 268 3.47 4.89 -21.21
CA LEU A 268 3.63 4.80 -22.67
C LEU A 268 4.13 3.42 -23.14
N ALA A 269 4.72 2.64 -22.23
CA ALA A 269 5.19 1.28 -22.51
C ALA A 269 4.92 0.35 -21.34
N THR A 270 5.20 -0.93 -21.58
CA THR A 270 5.15 -1.96 -20.54
C THR A 270 6.55 -2.51 -20.25
N HIS A 271 6.76 -2.95 -19.01
CA HIS A 271 7.90 -3.76 -18.60
C HIS A 271 7.41 -5.02 -17.87
N LYS A 272 8.34 -5.89 -17.48
CA LYS A 272 8.04 -7.08 -16.70
C LYS A 272 7.91 -6.78 -15.21
N ALA A 273 7.23 -7.60 -14.44
CA ALA A 273 7.09 -7.35 -13.00
C ALA A 273 8.44 -7.31 -12.25
N ILE A 274 9.44 -8.06 -12.72
CA ILE A 274 10.85 -7.84 -12.35
C ILE A 274 11.49 -6.95 -13.41
N TYR A 275 12.07 -5.83 -13.00
CA TYR A 275 12.59 -4.81 -13.93
C TYR A 275 13.72 -3.99 -13.32
N ILE A 276 14.45 -3.28 -14.18
CA ILE A 276 15.29 -2.14 -13.81
C ILE A 276 14.56 -0.90 -14.34
N PRO A 277 14.39 0.19 -13.56
CA PRO A 277 13.61 1.35 -13.97
C PRO A 277 14.05 1.96 -15.32
N PHE A 278 15.35 2.03 -15.57
CA PHE A 278 15.95 2.43 -16.85
C PHE A 278 17.39 1.89 -16.95
N PRO A 279 17.99 1.77 -18.14
CA PRO A 279 19.25 1.04 -18.32
C PRO A 279 20.43 1.53 -17.47
N GLN A 280 20.49 2.83 -17.17
CA GLN A 280 21.54 3.47 -16.37
C GLN A 280 21.15 3.67 -14.89
N ALA A 281 20.15 2.94 -14.40
CA ALA A 281 19.70 3.05 -13.01
C ALA A 281 20.81 2.71 -12.02
N VAL A 282 20.80 3.40 -10.88
CA VAL A 282 21.77 3.21 -9.79
C VAL A 282 21.02 3.03 -8.46
N PRO A 283 21.23 1.93 -7.73
CA PRO A 283 22.15 0.82 -8.05
C PRO A 283 21.70 0.04 -9.29
N GLN A 284 22.65 -0.53 -10.02
CA GLN A 284 22.38 -1.36 -11.19
C GLN A 284 21.85 -2.73 -10.75
N CYS A 285 20.62 -2.76 -10.23
CA CYS A 285 19.99 -3.93 -9.65
C CYS A 285 18.51 -3.99 -10.02
N TYR A 286 18.03 -5.20 -10.32
CA TYR A 286 16.61 -5.47 -10.52
C TYR A 286 15.78 -5.20 -9.25
N THR A 287 14.49 -4.99 -9.43
CA THR A 287 13.49 -4.95 -8.36
C THR A 287 12.23 -5.68 -8.81
N ILE A 288 11.43 -6.19 -7.88
CA ILE A 288 10.16 -6.84 -8.19
C ILE A 288 9.01 -5.95 -7.72
N ASP A 289 8.18 -5.54 -8.68
CA ASP A 289 6.93 -4.84 -8.40
C ASP A 289 5.86 -5.81 -7.88
N LYS A 290 5.51 -5.64 -6.60
CA LYS A 290 4.42 -6.34 -5.92
C LYS A 290 3.46 -5.32 -5.33
N LEU A 291 2.28 -5.19 -5.93
CA LEU A 291 1.22 -4.32 -5.38
C LEU A 291 0.52 -4.92 -4.16
N GLY A 292 0.56 -6.25 -4.01
CA GLY A 292 -0.12 -6.94 -2.91
C GLY A 292 -0.61 -8.34 -3.29
N ILE A 293 -1.69 -8.77 -2.66
CA ILE A 293 -2.30 -10.08 -2.90
C ILE A 293 -3.34 -9.96 -4.02
N PRO A 294 -3.25 -10.74 -5.11
CA PRO A 294 -4.24 -10.68 -6.17
C PRO A 294 -5.59 -11.25 -5.69
N PRO A 295 -6.73 -10.67 -6.12
CA PRO A 295 -8.05 -11.10 -5.64
C PRO A 295 -8.35 -12.60 -5.81
N CYS A 296 -7.85 -13.22 -6.88
CA CYS A 296 -8.04 -14.64 -7.14
C CYS A 296 -7.28 -15.55 -6.15
N ARG A 297 -6.10 -15.12 -5.65
CA ARG A 297 -5.41 -15.79 -4.55
C ARG A 297 -6.13 -15.52 -3.24
N ASP A 298 -6.57 -14.27 -3.05
CA ASP A 298 -7.28 -13.88 -1.83
C ASP A 298 -8.54 -14.72 -1.60
N GLY A 299 -9.36 -14.85 -2.65
CA GLY A 299 -10.56 -15.69 -2.66
C GLY A 299 -10.30 -17.19 -2.59
N CYS A 300 -9.07 -17.69 -2.75
CA CYS A 300 -8.77 -19.12 -2.66
C CYS A 300 -8.56 -19.52 -1.18
N PRO A 301 -9.39 -20.41 -0.60
CA PRO A 301 -9.23 -20.84 0.79
C PRO A 301 -7.87 -21.51 1.07
N ALA A 302 -7.31 -22.20 0.08
CA ALA A 302 -6.01 -22.86 0.21
C ALA A 302 -4.81 -21.92 0.00
N ASP A 303 -5.03 -20.65 -0.36
CA ASP A 303 -3.99 -19.64 -0.66
C ASP A 303 -3.06 -19.99 -1.83
N ILE A 304 -3.61 -20.65 -2.85
CA ILE A 304 -2.85 -21.01 -4.06
C ILE A 304 -2.44 -19.75 -4.82
N HIS A 305 -1.24 -19.75 -5.39
CA HIS A 305 -0.71 -18.69 -6.27
C HIS A 305 -1.43 -18.65 -7.64
N VAL A 306 -2.73 -18.31 -7.64
CA VAL A 306 -3.60 -18.40 -8.82
C VAL A 306 -3.09 -17.59 -10.01
N GLN A 307 -2.80 -16.30 -9.80
CA GLN A 307 -2.23 -15.46 -10.86
C GLN A 307 -0.91 -16.06 -11.38
N GLY A 308 -0.05 -16.59 -10.49
CA GLY A 308 1.24 -17.17 -10.86
C GLY A 308 1.12 -18.34 -11.83
N TYR A 309 0.26 -19.33 -11.55
CA TYR A 309 0.15 -20.49 -12.43
C TYR A 309 -0.66 -20.20 -13.69
N VAL A 310 -1.66 -19.30 -13.64
CA VAL A 310 -2.38 -18.86 -14.85
C VAL A 310 -1.40 -18.20 -15.82
N ASN A 311 -0.54 -17.31 -15.30
CA ASN A 311 0.51 -16.66 -16.08
C ASN A 311 1.49 -17.66 -16.72
N LEU A 312 1.81 -18.76 -16.03
CA LEU A 312 2.66 -19.82 -16.56
C LEU A 312 1.97 -20.63 -17.67
N ILE A 313 0.67 -20.93 -17.50
CA ILE A 313 -0.14 -21.57 -18.55
C ILE A 313 -0.15 -20.70 -19.81
N ALA A 314 -0.32 -19.37 -19.68
CA ALA A 314 -0.28 -18.46 -20.82
C ALA A 314 1.06 -18.49 -21.59
N MET A 315 2.17 -18.87 -20.93
CA MET A 315 3.48 -19.05 -21.57
C MET A 315 3.73 -20.48 -22.10
N GLY A 316 2.78 -21.40 -21.95
CA GLY A 316 2.98 -22.83 -22.27
C GLY A 316 3.84 -23.60 -21.25
N LYS A 317 4.13 -23.02 -20.08
CA LYS A 317 4.94 -23.63 -19.01
C LYS A 317 4.08 -24.49 -18.08
N PHE A 318 3.52 -25.56 -18.64
CA PHE A 318 2.49 -26.35 -17.96
C PHE A 318 3.01 -27.12 -16.75
N LYS A 319 4.24 -27.65 -16.84
CA LYS A 319 4.85 -28.40 -15.74
C LYS A 319 5.10 -27.49 -14.52
N GLU A 320 5.68 -26.32 -14.76
CA GLU A 320 6.01 -25.32 -13.74
C GLU A 320 4.76 -24.76 -13.07
N ALA A 321 3.70 -24.54 -13.85
CA ALA A 321 2.39 -24.13 -13.34
C ALA A 321 1.78 -25.19 -12.41
N LEU A 322 1.87 -26.47 -12.78
CA LEU A 322 1.37 -27.57 -11.95
C LEU A 322 2.18 -27.73 -10.67
N GLU A 323 3.51 -27.62 -10.75
CA GLU A 323 4.40 -27.58 -9.59
C GLU A 323 4.01 -26.45 -8.63
N LEU A 324 3.74 -25.25 -9.15
CA LEU A 324 3.33 -24.09 -8.35
C LEU A 324 1.98 -24.31 -7.67
N ILE A 325 1.01 -24.94 -8.33
CA ILE A 325 -0.27 -25.31 -7.69
C ILE A 325 -0.02 -26.30 -6.55
N ARG A 326 0.86 -27.28 -6.78
CA ARG A 326 1.26 -28.32 -5.82
C ARG A 326 2.18 -27.84 -4.71
N GLU A 327 2.53 -26.57 -4.65
CA GLU A 327 3.13 -26.01 -3.44
C GLU A 327 2.09 -25.92 -2.32
N GLU A 328 0.82 -25.70 -2.68
CA GLU A 328 -0.25 -25.40 -1.72
C GLU A 328 -1.44 -26.34 -1.78
N ASN A 329 -1.57 -27.12 -2.85
CA ASN A 329 -2.70 -28.01 -3.06
C ASN A 329 -2.24 -29.41 -3.53
N PRO A 330 -2.47 -30.48 -2.74
CA PRO A 330 -2.17 -31.85 -3.17
C PRO A 330 -3.19 -32.44 -4.15
N PHE A 331 -4.35 -31.79 -4.34
CA PHE A 331 -5.43 -32.25 -5.22
C PHE A 331 -5.77 -31.24 -6.32
N PRO A 332 -4.83 -30.87 -7.20
CA PRO A 332 -5.11 -29.95 -8.30
C PRO A 332 -6.19 -30.49 -9.25
N SER A 333 -6.20 -31.78 -9.58
CA SER A 333 -7.15 -32.40 -10.52
C SER A 333 -8.55 -32.42 -9.94
N VAL A 334 -8.72 -32.86 -8.69
CA VAL A 334 -10.02 -32.79 -7.99
C VAL A 334 -10.55 -31.35 -7.98
N CYS A 335 -9.68 -30.37 -7.68
CA CYS A 335 -10.06 -28.97 -7.68
C CYS A 335 -10.35 -28.42 -9.09
N GLY A 336 -9.76 -28.98 -10.15
CA GLY A 336 -10.08 -28.65 -11.53
C GLY A 336 -11.48 -29.11 -11.92
N LYS A 337 -11.96 -30.22 -11.35
CA LYS A 337 -13.26 -30.78 -11.71
C LYS A 337 -14.41 -30.27 -10.83
N ILE A 338 -14.26 -30.34 -9.50
CA ILE A 338 -15.39 -30.16 -8.57
C ILE A 338 -15.29 -28.95 -7.64
N CYS A 339 -14.29 -28.07 -7.80
CA CYS A 339 -14.19 -26.86 -6.98
C CYS A 339 -15.30 -25.86 -7.33
N VAL A 340 -15.77 -25.10 -6.33
CA VAL A 340 -16.70 -23.97 -6.49
C VAL A 340 -16.12 -22.79 -7.27
N GLY A 341 -14.80 -22.72 -7.42
CA GLY A 341 -14.15 -21.63 -8.13
C GLY A 341 -14.24 -20.29 -7.40
N HIS A 342 -14.10 -20.22 -6.06
CA HIS A 342 -14.06 -18.94 -5.34
C HIS A 342 -13.08 -17.93 -5.98
N CYS A 343 -11.92 -18.40 -6.42
CA CYS A 343 -10.94 -17.60 -7.14
C CYS A 343 -11.48 -16.93 -8.43
N GLU A 344 -12.48 -17.53 -9.11
CA GLU A 344 -13.19 -16.94 -10.24
C GLU A 344 -14.18 -15.87 -9.76
N THR A 345 -14.93 -16.13 -8.67
CA THR A 345 -15.85 -15.17 -8.05
C THR A 345 -15.17 -13.90 -7.54
N PHE A 346 -13.90 -13.98 -7.15
CA PHE A 346 -13.10 -12.82 -6.75
C PHE A 346 -12.26 -12.24 -7.89
N CYS A 347 -12.25 -12.85 -9.08
CA CYS A 347 -11.35 -12.44 -10.16
C CYS A 347 -11.62 -10.99 -10.58
N GLY A 348 -10.54 -10.17 -10.64
CA GLY A 348 -10.64 -8.75 -11.01
C GLY A 348 -11.17 -8.51 -12.43
N ARG A 349 -11.04 -9.49 -13.33
CA ARG A 349 -11.54 -9.43 -14.70
C ARG A 349 -13.06 -9.24 -14.79
N GLN A 350 -13.81 -9.60 -13.73
CA GLN A 350 -15.26 -9.35 -13.63
C GLN A 350 -15.66 -7.87 -13.68
N LYS A 351 -14.72 -6.95 -13.45
CA LYS A 351 -14.96 -5.51 -13.64
C LYS A 351 -14.98 -5.11 -15.13
N VAL A 352 -14.63 -6.03 -16.03
CA VAL A 352 -14.56 -5.82 -17.47
C VAL A 352 -15.54 -6.76 -18.19
N ASP A 353 -15.40 -8.06 -18.01
CA ASP A 353 -16.22 -9.10 -18.65
C ASP A 353 -16.27 -10.38 -17.79
N ASP A 354 -16.26 -11.59 -18.37
CA ASP A 354 -16.24 -12.85 -17.63
C ASP A 354 -14.92 -13.09 -16.87
N PRO A 355 -14.96 -13.72 -15.67
CA PRO A 355 -13.73 -14.09 -14.98
C PRO A 355 -12.89 -15.06 -15.83
N VAL A 356 -11.58 -15.09 -15.55
CA VAL A 356 -10.71 -16.13 -16.09
C VAL A 356 -11.23 -17.50 -15.64
N ALA A 357 -11.32 -18.48 -16.55
CA ALA A 357 -11.78 -19.84 -16.29
C ALA A 357 -10.74 -20.67 -15.52
N ILE A 358 -10.35 -20.18 -14.35
CA ILE A 358 -9.30 -20.72 -13.48
C ILE A 358 -9.51 -22.21 -13.15
N ARG A 359 -10.76 -22.66 -12.99
CA ARG A 359 -11.09 -24.07 -12.76
C ARG A 359 -10.79 -24.92 -14.00
N ALA A 360 -11.21 -24.48 -15.17
CA ALA A 360 -10.95 -25.17 -16.44
C ALA A 360 -9.46 -25.22 -16.77
N LEU A 361 -8.72 -24.13 -16.53
CA LEU A 361 -7.27 -24.08 -16.67
C LEU A 361 -6.55 -25.09 -15.76
N LYS A 362 -7.07 -25.27 -14.54
CA LYS A 362 -6.55 -26.25 -13.59
C LYS A 362 -6.90 -27.69 -14.00
N ASP A 363 -8.07 -27.93 -14.56
CA ASP A 363 -8.43 -29.25 -15.09
C ASP A 363 -7.55 -29.63 -16.29
N PHE A 364 -7.39 -28.69 -17.24
CA PHE A 364 -6.51 -28.85 -18.40
C PHE A 364 -5.09 -29.28 -18.00
N ILE A 365 -4.46 -28.55 -17.08
CA ILE A 365 -3.05 -28.80 -16.76
C ILE A 365 -2.82 -30.15 -16.09
N CYS A 366 -3.80 -30.64 -15.34
CA CYS A 366 -3.75 -31.94 -14.71
C CYS A 366 -3.95 -33.05 -15.73
N GLU A 367 -4.86 -32.86 -16.69
CA GLU A 367 -5.04 -33.83 -17.78
C GLU A 367 -3.85 -33.84 -18.75
N TYR A 368 -3.23 -32.68 -18.99
CA TYR A 368 -2.00 -32.57 -19.77
C TYR A 368 -0.89 -33.44 -19.16
N GLU A 369 -0.68 -33.38 -17.84
CA GLU A 369 0.29 -34.26 -17.16
C GLU A 369 -0.03 -35.74 -17.41
N ARG A 370 -1.29 -36.16 -17.24
CA ARG A 370 -1.68 -37.57 -17.41
C ARG A 370 -1.45 -38.08 -18.84
N LYS A 371 -1.67 -37.22 -19.85
CA LYS A 371 -1.52 -37.56 -21.27
C LYS A 371 -0.06 -37.52 -21.75
N GLU A 372 0.68 -36.48 -21.39
CA GLU A 372 2.01 -36.20 -21.96
C GLU A 372 3.16 -36.78 -21.14
N LEU A 373 3.03 -36.79 -19.81
CA LEU A 373 4.08 -37.30 -18.91
C LEU A 373 3.88 -38.79 -18.56
N GLY A 374 2.74 -39.36 -18.97
CA GLY A 374 2.39 -40.76 -18.73
C GLY A 374 2.04 -41.07 -17.26
N SER A 375 1.61 -42.31 -17.01
CA SER A 375 1.17 -42.79 -15.70
C SER A 375 2.29 -43.09 -14.69
N ASN A 376 3.56 -42.83 -15.03
CA ASN A 376 4.72 -43.22 -14.23
C ASN A 376 5.48 -42.00 -13.70
N ILE A 377 4.82 -41.25 -12.81
CA ILE A 377 5.47 -40.20 -12.02
C ILE A 377 5.44 -40.65 -10.56
N HIS A 378 6.19 -41.71 -10.26
CA HIS A 378 6.50 -42.07 -8.88
C HIS A 378 7.17 -40.86 -8.23
N VAL A 379 6.67 -40.45 -7.06
CA VAL A 379 7.31 -39.39 -6.29
C VAL A 379 8.27 -40.04 -5.32
N ASP A 380 9.56 -39.69 -5.40
CA ASP A 380 10.52 -40.23 -4.45
C ASP A 380 10.11 -39.87 -3.01
N PRO A 381 10.21 -40.82 -2.06
CA PRO A 381 9.87 -40.56 -0.68
C PRO A 381 10.78 -39.47 -0.10
N ILE A 382 10.16 -38.52 0.62
CA ILE A 382 10.91 -37.39 1.19
C ILE A 382 11.73 -37.88 2.39
N PRO A 383 13.05 -37.53 2.47
CA PRO A 383 13.88 -37.84 3.62
C PRO A 383 13.27 -37.32 4.93
N LYS A 384 13.24 -38.19 5.95
CA LYS A 384 12.66 -37.85 7.25
C LYS A 384 13.67 -37.01 8.04
N LYS A 385 13.27 -35.78 8.36
CA LYS A 385 14.08 -34.79 9.10
C LYS A 385 13.87 -34.89 10.61
N TYR A 386 12.69 -35.31 11.03
CA TYR A 386 12.25 -35.27 12.42
C TYR A 386 11.97 -36.68 12.95
N LYS A 387 12.31 -36.91 14.22
CA LYS A 387 12.08 -38.22 14.89
C LYS A 387 10.63 -38.37 15.35
N GLU A 388 9.95 -37.24 15.56
CA GLU A 388 8.56 -37.20 15.99
C GLU A 388 7.62 -37.79 14.93
N LYS A 389 6.63 -38.56 15.39
CA LYS A 389 5.65 -39.20 14.50
C LYS A 389 4.26 -38.63 14.70
N VAL A 390 3.49 -38.51 13.61
CA VAL A 390 2.12 -37.97 13.63
C VAL A 390 1.13 -39.01 13.13
N ALA A 391 0.07 -39.25 13.89
CA ALA A 391 -1.06 -40.07 13.47
C ALA A 391 -2.16 -39.17 12.90
N ILE A 392 -2.81 -39.59 11.82
CA ILE A 392 -3.94 -38.89 11.22
C ILE A 392 -5.11 -39.86 11.08
N VAL A 393 -6.28 -39.49 11.58
CA VAL A 393 -7.47 -40.33 11.63
C VAL A 393 -8.50 -39.83 10.63
N GLY A 394 -8.74 -40.63 9.59
CA GLY A 394 -9.61 -40.32 8.45
C GLY A 394 -8.79 -39.90 7.23
N ALA A 395 -8.88 -40.65 6.13
CA ALA A 395 -8.18 -40.40 4.88
C ALA A 395 -9.04 -39.63 3.86
N GLY A 396 -9.83 -38.66 4.32
CA GLY A 396 -10.53 -37.70 3.45
C GLY A 396 -9.61 -36.56 2.99
N PRO A 397 -10.13 -35.56 2.26
CA PRO A 397 -9.34 -34.45 1.70
C PRO A 397 -8.49 -33.70 2.75
N SER A 398 -9.06 -33.41 3.92
CA SER A 398 -8.34 -32.74 5.01
C SER A 398 -7.23 -33.61 5.62
N GLY A 399 -7.49 -34.90 5.84
CA GLY A 399 -6.51 -35.83 6.40
C GLY A 399 -5.34 -36.10 5.45
N LEU A 400 -5.65 -36.36 4.18
CA LEU A 400 -4.64 -36.54 3.13
C LEU A 400 -3.82 -35.27 2.90
N THR A 401 -4.44 -34.09 2.93
CA THR A 401 -3.69 -32.81 2.86
C THR A 401 -2.78 -32.62 4.06
N SER A 402 -3.27 -32.96 5.26
CA SER A 402 -2.44 -32.87 6.47
C SER A 402 -1.24 -33.81 6.39
N ALA A 403 -1.46 -35.02 5.88
CA ALA A 403 -0.42 -36.02 5.68
C ALA A 403 0.64 -35.56 4.67
N TRP A 404 0.18 -35.08 3.51
CA TRP A 404 1.02 -34.51 2.47
C TRP A 404 1.89 -33.36 2.99
N TRP A 405 1.30 -32.41 3.71
CA TRP A 405 2.01 -31.24 4.22
C TRP A 405 3.08 -31.63 5.25
N LEU A 406 2.74 -32.50 6.21
CA LEU A 406 3.67 -32.97 7.23
C LEU A 406 4.78 -33.85 6.62
N ALA A 407 4.46 -34.69 5.64
CA ALA A 407 5.46 -35.48 4.92
C ALA A 407 6.47 -34.57 4.19
N LYS A 408 5.99 -33.51 3.51
CA LYS A 408 6.86 -32.48 2.90
C LYS A 408 7.78 -31.78 3.90
N HIS A 409 7.34 -31.64 5.15
CA HIS A 409 8.16 -31.06 6.22
C HIS A 409 9.09 -32.08 6.90
N GLY A 410 9.12 -33.33 6.44
CA GLY A 410 10.05 -34.36 6.88
C GLY A 410 9.59 -35.16 8.11
N TYR A 411 8.28 -35.21 8.39
CA TYR A 411 7.72 -36.04 9.47
C TYR A 411 7.42 -37.48 9.02
N HIS A 412 7.42 -38.40 9.99
CA HIS A 412 6.80 -39.71 9.84
C HIS A 412 5.30 -39.58 10.07
N VAL A 413 4.51 -39.98 9.09
CA VAL A 413 3.05 -39.83 9.13
C VAL A 413 2.39 -41.18 8.87
N THR A 414 1.45 -41.54 9.76
CA THR A 414 0.60 -42.72 9.57
C THR A 414 -0.86 -42.27 9.48
N LEU A 415 -1.52 -42.61 8.38
CA LEU A 415 -2.89 -42.29 8.06
C LEU A 415 -3.78 -43.52 8.28
N TYR A 416 -4.82 -43.37 9.10
CA TYR A 416 -5.77 -44.43 9.43
C TYR A 416 -7.10 -44.17 8.71
N GLU A 417 -7.58 -45.16 7.96
CA GLU A 417 -8.85 -45.11 7.23
C GLU A 417 -9.74 -46.29 7.65
N MET A 418 -11.02 -46.01 7.90
CA MET A 418 -12.00 -47.03 8.30
C MET A 418 -12.45 -47.88 7.11
N LYS A 419 -12.52 -47.30 5.92
CA LYS A 419 -12.94 -47.97 4.68
C LYS A 419 -11.74 -48.66 4.00
N GLU A 420 -12.02 -49.37 2.91
CA GLU A 420 -11.03 -50.14 2.15
C GLU A 420 -10.09 -49.24 1.35
N LYS A 421 -10.62 -48.16 0.77
CA LYS A 421 -9.87 -47.14 0.02
C LYS A 421 -9.90 -45.77 0.72
N PRO A 422 -8.80 -45.00 0.65
CA PRO A 422 -8.76 -43.59 1.06
C PRO A 422 -9.55 -42.68 0.10
N GLY A 423 -9.75 -41.41 0.46
CA GLY A 423 -10.40 -40.38 -0.37
C GLY A 423 -11.71 -39.85 0.23
N GLY A 424 -12.28 -40.51 1.23
CA GLY A 424 -13.52 -40.08 1.89
C GLY A 424 -14.68 -39.93 0.91
N LEU A 425 -15.50 -38.87 1.04
CA LEU A 425 -16.64 -38.64 0.13
C LEU A 425 -16.22 -38.47 -1.35
N LEU A 426 -14.98 -38.08 -1.64
CA LEU A 426 -14.50 -38.02 -3.03
C LEU A 426 -14.46 -39.41 -3.68
N GLN A 427 -14.09 -40.43 -2.89
CA GLN A 427 -14.02 -41.81 -3.33
C GLN A 427 -15.41 -42.46 -3.41
N TYR A 428 -16.26 -42.15 -2.43
CA TYR A 428 -17.45 -42.95 -2.15
C TYR A 428 -18.77 -42.25 -2.48
N ALA A 429 -18.82 -40.93 -2.66
CA ALA A 429 -20.09 -40.21 -2.81
C ALA A 429 -20.12 -39.25 -4.00
N ILE A 430 -18.99 -38.70 -4.45
CA ILE A 430 -18.96 -37.87 -5.67
C ILE A 430 -19.05 -38.79 -6.90
N PRO A 431 -20.00 -38.61 -7.83
CA PRO A 431 -20.12 -39.49 -8.99
C PRO A 431 -18.96 -39.40 -9.99
N ASP A 432 -18.71 -40.47 -10.75
CA ASP A 432 -17.65 -40.53 -11.78
C ASP A 432 -17.82 -39.50 -12.89
N TYR A 433 -19.05 -39.11 -13.21
CA TYR A 433 -19.29 -38.09 -14.24
C TYR A 433 -18.77 -36.69 -13.86
N ARG A 434 -18.46 -36.47 -12.57
CA ARG A 434 -17.83 -35.25 -12.05
C ARG A 434 -16.39 -35.47 -11.65
N LEU A 435 -16.10 -36.60 -11.01
CA LEU A 435 -14.77 -36.95 -10.54
C LEU A 435 -14.47 -38.43 -10.81
N PRO A 436 -13.83 -38.72 -11.95
CA PRO A 436 -13.35 -40.06 -12.26
C PRO A 436 -12.44 -40.59 -11.14
N LYS A 437 -12.65 -41.83 -10.69
CA LYS A 437 -11.90 -42.39 -9.54
C LYS A 437 -10.44 -42.65 -9.85
N ASP A 438 -10.09 -42.96 -11.09
CA ASP A 438 -8.72 -43.12 -11.54
C ASP A 438 -7.90 -41.81 -11.39
N VAL A 439 -8.54 -40.65 -11.59
CA VAL A 439 -7.92 -39.33 -11.35
C VAL A 439 -7.66 -39.12 -9.86
N LEU A 440 -8.63 -39.46 -9.00
CA LEU A 440 -8.49 -39.33 -7.55
C LEU A 440 -7.42 -40.29 -7.01
N ASP A 441 -7.48 -41.57 -7.40
CA ASP A 441 -6.55 -42.62 -7.00
C ASP A 441 -5.11 -42.22 -7.39
N PHE A 442 -4.91 -41.59 -8.56
CA PHE A 442 -3.63 -41.04 -8.99
C PHE A 442 -3.09 -39.98 -8.02
N GLU A 443 -3.88 -38.98 -7.64
CA GLU A 443 -3.42 -37.93 -6.72
C GLU A 443 -3.18 -38.45 -5.31
N ILE A 444 -4.00 -39.39 -4.83
CA ILE A 444 -3.80 -40.05 -3.55
C ILE A 444 -2.49 -40.83 -3.56
N GLN A 445 -2.21 -41.60 -4.61
CA GLN A 445 -0.97 -42.37 -4.69
C GLN A 445 0.26 -41.47 -4.61
N ARG A 446 0.25 -40.30 -5.26
CA ARG A 446 1.33 -39.31 -5.14
C ARG A 446 1.56 -38.80 -3.72
N ILE A 447 0.50 -38.72 -2.89
CA ILE A 447 0.64 -38.35 -1.48
C ILE A 447 1.29 -39.50 -0.69
N LEU A 448 0.88 -40.74 -0.96
CA LEU A 448 1.43 -41.93 -0.31
C LEU A 448 2.90 -42.13 -0.64
N ASP A 449 3.27 -41.90 -1.90
CA ASP A 449 4.63 -41.97 -2.45
C ASP A 449 5.63 -41.09 -1.68
N LEU A 450 5.18 -40.01 -1.01
CA LEU A 450 6.02 -39.18 -0.11
C LEU A 450 6.52 -39.93 1.16
N GLY A 451 6.19 -41.22 1.29
CA GLY A 451 6.46 -42.05 2.46
C GLY A 451 5.45 -41.80 3.57
N VAL A 452 4.16 -41.74 3.23
CA VAL A 452 3.04 -41.73 4.17
C VAL A 452 2.52 -43.16 4.31
N ASP A 453 2.48 -43.67 5.54
CA ASP A 453 1.97 -45.02 5.81
C ASP A 453 0.44 -45.00 5.87
N LEU A 454 -0.24 -45.77 5.03
CA LEU A 454 -1.70 -45.89 5.03
C LEU A 454 -2.15 -47.22 5.66
N LYS A 455 -3.08 -47.16 6.60
CA LYS A 455 -3.76 -48.32 7.21
C LYS A 455 -5.26 -48.24 6.99
N THR A 456 -5.80 -49.11 6.14
CA THR A 456 -7.24 -49.18 5.80
C THR A 456 -7.96 -50.23 6.64
N GLY A 457 -9.29 -50.18 6.68
CA GLY A 457 -10.10 -51.07 7.52
C GLY A 457 -9.96 -50.84 9.04
N VAL A 458 -9.35 -49.72 9.46
CA VAL A 458 -9.09 -49.43 10.87
C VAL A 458 -10.03 -48.36 11.38
N ARG A 459 -10.94 -48.75 12.28
CA ARG A 459 -11.73 -47.79 13.07
C ARG A 459 -11.01 -47.44 14.36
N VAL A 460 -10.37 -46.27 14.37
CA VAL A 460 -9.67 -45.73 15.55
C VAL A 460 -10.65 -45.59 16.72
N GLY A 461 -10.26 -46.07 17.90
CA GLY A 461 -11.09 -46.10 19.10
C GLY A 461 -11.85 -47.41 19.37
N GLN A 462 -12.04 -48.28 18.38
CA GLN A 462 -12.72 -49.59 18.54
C GLN A 462 -11.79 -50.80 18.30
N ASN A 463 -10.70 -50.63 17.54
CA ASN A 463 -9.68 -51.67 17.29
C ASN A 463 -8.36 -51.39 18.05
N ALA A 464 -7.49 -52.41 18.21
CA ALA A 464 -6.34 -52.43 19.13
C ALA A 464 -5.16 -51.44 18.86
N ASP A 465 -5.15 -50.72 17.74
CA ASP A 465 -4.01 -49.90 17.31
C ASP A 465 -3.89 -48.56 18.07
N ILE A 466 -4.96 -47.74 18.13
CA ILE A 466 -5.04 -46.49 18.91
C ILE A 466 -6.43 -46.46 19.58
N THR A 467 -6.45 -46.50 20.92
CA THR A 467 -7.69 -46.51 21.72
C THR A 467 -7.99 -45.12 22.29
N PHE A 468 -9.24 -44.90 22.73
CA PHE A 468 -9.65 -43.63 23.35
C PHE A 468 -8.85 -43.28 24.62
N ASN A 469 -8.43 -44.29 25.38
CA ASN A 469 -7.55 -44.08 26.53
C ASN A 469 -6.14 -43.66 26.12
N ASP A 470 -5.65 -44.08 24.95
CA ASP A 470 -4.35 -43.68 24.44
C ASP A 470 -4.31 -42.17 24.07
N LEU A 471 -5.46 -41.60 23.71
CA LEU A 471 -5.59 -40.19 23.36
C LEU A 471 -5.64 -39.25 24.58
N ARG A 472 -6.07 -39.74 25.76
CA ARG A 472 -6.26 -38.93 26.98
C ARG A 472 -4.97 -38.41 27.63
N LYS A 473 -3.80 -38.99 27.32
CA LYS A 473 -2.51 -38.49 27.80
C LYS A 473 -1.46 -38.61 26.71
N ARG A 474 -0.67 -37.54 26.52
CA ARG A 474 0.47 -37.54 25.59
C ARG A 474 1.44 -38.70 25.83
N GLY A 475 1.63 -39.09 27.09
CA GLY A 475 2.45 -40.25 27.47
C GLY A 475 1.88 -41.61 27.03
N LEU A 476 0.57 -41.74 26.83
CA LEU A 476 -0.07 -42.96 26.33
C LEU A 476 -0.03 -43.01 24.80
N LEU A 477 -0.25 -41.87 24.13
CA LEU A 477 -0.04 -41.73 22.68
C LEU A 477 1.42 -42.03 22.28
N ARG A 478 2.39 -41.57 23.08
CA ARG A 478 3.81 -41.90 22.88
C ARG A 478 4.14 -43.37 23.05
N ARG A 479 3.43 -44.12 23.92
CA ARG A 479 3.58 -45.59 24.01
C ARG A 479 3.12 -46.31 22.75
N LYS A 480 2.22 -45.70 21.99
CA LYS A 480 1.82 -46.13 20.63
C LYS A 480 2.74 -45.57 19.53
N GLY A 481 3.74 -44.77 19.90
CA GLY A 481 4.79 -44.27 19.01
C GLY A 481 4.50 -42.92 18.36
N TYR A 482 3.50 -42.15 18.79
CA TYR A 482 3.14 -40.86 18.19
C TYR A 482 3.28 -39.68 19.16
N ASP A 483 3.56 -38.50 18.62
CA ASP A 483 3.75 -37.24 19.36
C ASP A 483 2.59 -36.27 19.22
N ALA A 484 1.80 -36.39 18.16
CA ALA A 484 0.59 -35.62 17.89
C ALA A 484 -0.41 -36.43 17.06
N VAL A 485 -1.68 -36.06 17.14
CA VAL A 485 -2.76 -36.68 16.36
C VAL A 485 -3.64 -35.61 15.69
N ILE A 486 -4.02 -35.84 14.44
CA ILE A 486 -5.02 -35.05 13.71
C ILE A 486 -6.26 -35.91 13.49
N ILE A 487 -7.44 -35.41 13.84
CA ILE A 487 -8.72 -36.09 13.63
C ILE A 487 -9.50 -35.38 12.52
N SER A 488 -9.78 -36.12 11.44
CA SER A 488 -10.35 -35.63 10.19
C SER A 488 -11.30 -36.64 9.53
N THR A 489 -12.08 -37.37 10.33
CA THR A 489 -12.97 -38.45 9.84
C THR A 489 -14.17 -37.96 9.03
N GLY A 490 -14.43 -36.66 9.03
CA GLY A 490 -15.60 -36.06 8.39
C GLY A 490 -16.92 -36.45 9.03
N ALA A 491 -18.02 -36.26 8.29
CA ALA A 491 -19.33 -36.76 8.67
C ALA A 491 -19.45 -38.26 8.34
N VAL A 492 -20.13 -39.03 9.19
CA VAL A 492 -20.14 -40.51 9.06
C VAL A 492 -21.53 -41.13 9.00
N GLY A 493 -22.59 -40.37 9.25
CA GLY A 493 -23.96 -40.87 9.15
C GLY A 493 -24.93 -39.85 8.55
N ASN A 494 -26.09 -40.34 8.10
CA ASN A 494 -27.08 -39.54 7.37
C ASN A 494 -28.14 -38.97 8.31
N ASN A 495 -28.58 -37.74 8.05
CA ASN A 495 -29.70 -37.14 8.78
C ASN A 495 -31.02 -37.80 8.38
N LYS A 496 -31.90 -38.03 9.37
CA LYS A 496 -33.27 -38.50 9.17
C LYS A 496 -34.24 -37.32 9.03
N LEU A 497 -35.31 -37.50 8.26
CA LEU A 497 -36.46 -36.60 8.12
C LEU A 497 -37.33 -36.59 9.38
N PHE A 498 -37.34 -37.68 10.14
CA PHE A 498 -38.21 -37.91 11.30
C PHE A 498 -39.70 -37.81 10.94
N VAL A 499 -40.09 -38.43 9.82
CA VAL A 499 -41.49 -38.48 9.36
C VAL A 499 -41.98 -39.93 9.31
N GLU A 500 -43.29 -40.12 9.41
CA GLU A 500 -43.93 -41.42 9.24
C GLU A 500 -43.59 -42.01 7.85
N GLY A 501 -43.27 -43.29 7.79
CA GLY A 501 -42.92 -44.01 6.55
C GLY A 501 -41.48 -43.83 6.06
N GLU A 502 -40.60 -43.17 6.82
CA GLU A 502 -39.18 -43.00 6.46
C GLU A 502 -38.37 -44.30 6.41
N ASP A 503 -38.77 -45.34 7.17
CA ASP A 503 -38.05 -46.62 7.22
C ASP A 503 -38.55 -47.65 6.16
N LEU A 504 -39.31 -47.22 5.14
CA LEU A 504 -39.75 -48.08 4.02
C LEU A 504 -38.55 -48.50 3.13
N GLU A 505 -38.63 -49.67 2.50
CA GLU A 505 -37.48 -50.33 1.82
C GLU A 505 -36.80 -49.48 0.73
N ASN A 506 -37.60 -48.73 -0.04
CA ASN A 506 -37.20 -47.88 -1.17
C ASN A 506 -37.16 -46.38 -0.81
N VAL A 507 -37.10 -46.06 0.49
CA VAL A 507 -36.71 -44.75 1.01
C VAL A 507 -35.24 -44.83 1.42
N ILE A 508 -34.35 -44.28 0.59
CA ILE A 508 -32.92 -44.57 0.65
C ILE A 508 -32.15 -43.29 1.00
N SER A 509 -31.08 -43.41 1.77
CA SER A 509 -30.11 -42.33 1.93
C SER A 509 -29.45 -41.98 0.60
N GLY A 510 -29.47 -40.71 0.21
CA GLY A 510 -28.84 -40.26 -1.03
C GLY A 510 -27.34 -40.57 -1.09
N ILE A 511 -26.63 -40.47 0.04
CA ILE A 511 -25.20 -40.78 0.09
C ILE A 511 -24.94 -42.27 -0.05
N ASP A 512 -25.73 -43.12 0.62
CA ASP A 512 -25.54 -44.57 0.53
C ASP A 512 -25.92 -45.09 -0.86
N PHE A 513 -26.93 -44.48 -1.49
CA PHE A 513 -27.22 -44.71 -2.90
C PHE A 513 -26.03 -44.36 -3.81
N LEU A 514 -25.44 -43.16 -3.65
CA LEU A 514 -24.28 -42.77 -4.47
C LEU A 514 -23.09 -43.71 -4.25
N LYS A 515 -22.87 -44.20 -3.01
CA LYS A 515 -21.88 -45.24 -2.71
C LYS A 515 -22.14 -46.51 -3.48
N ASP A 516 -23.37 -47.01 -3.44
CA ASP A 516 -23.73 -48.26 -4.12
C ASP A 516 -23.67 -48.14 -5.64
N VAL A 517 -23.90 -46.95 -6.20
CA VAL A 517 -23.66 -46.67 -7.63
C VAL A 517 -22.17 -46.64 -7.94
N CYS A 518 -21.34 -45.98 -7.13
CA CYS A 518 -19.88 -45.98 -7.32
C CYS A 518 -19.29 -47.40 -7.23
N ASP A 519 -19.81 -48.22 -6.31
CA ASP A 519 -19.46 -49.63 -6.17
C ASP A 519 -20.07 -50.53 -7.26
N LYS A 520 -20.85 -49.95 -8.20
CA LYS A 520 -21.56 -50.65 -9.28
C LYS A 520 -22.57 -51.71 -8.80
N LYS A 521 -23.04 -51.61 -7.56
CA LYS A 521 -24.12 -52.47 -7.02
C LYS A 521 -25.47 -52.10 -7.61
N ILE A 522 -25.67 -50.82 -7.92
CA ILE A 522 -26.88 -50.31 -8.57
C ILE A 522 -26.51 -49.84 -9.99
N THR A 523 -27.08 -50.49 -10.99
CA THR A 523 -26.81 -50.19 -12.41
C THR A 523 -28.05 -49.80 -13.20
N LYS A 524 -29.24 -49.86 -12.60
CA LYS A 524 -30.51 -49.48 -13.22
C LYS A 524 -31.51 -49.03 -12.16
N ILE A 525 -32.30 -48.01 -12.49
CA ILE A 525 -33.47 -47.59 -11.71
C ILE A 525 -34.62 -47.28 -12.67
N SER A 526 -35.86 -47.49 -12.26
CA SER A 526 -37.04 -47.23 -13.08
C SER A 526 -38.18 -46.70 -12.22
N GLY A 527 -39.11 -45.97 -12.82
CA GLY A 527 -40.25 -45.37 -12.12
C GLY A 527 -40.05 -43.88 -11.80
N LYS A 528 -40.98 -43.34 -11.02
CA LYS A 528 -41.00 -41.97 -10.52
C LYS A 528 -40.16 -41.84 -9.26
N VAL A 529 -39.18 -40.95 -9.27
CA VAL A 529 -38.22 -40.77 -8.18
C VAL A 529 -38.37 -39.38 -7.56
N GLY A 530 -38.46 -39.32 -6.24
CA GLY A 530 -38.34 -38.07 -5.48
C GLY A 530 -36.99 -37.97 -4.78
N VAL A 531 -36.35 -36.81 -4.83
CA VAL A 531 -35.07 -36.55 -4.14
C VAL A 531 -35.27 -35.38 -3.18
N VAL A 532 -35.14 -35.62 -1.89
CA VAL A 532 -35.40 -34.64 -0.84
C VAL A 532 -34.11 -33.91 -0.45
N GLY A 533 -34.01 -32.64 -0.79
CA GLY A 533 -32.83 -31.82 -0.52
C GLY A 533 -32.56 -30.78 -1.60
N GLY A 534 -31.57 -29.91 -1.38
CA GLY A 534 -31.18 -28.88 -2.35
C GLY A 534 -29.67 -28.64 -2.46
N GLY A 535 -28.85 -29.48 -1.81
CA GLY A 535 -27.39 -29.42 -1.88
C GLY A 535 -26.80 -30.27 -3.00
N ASN A 536 -25.48 -30.22 -3.15
CA ASN A 536 -24.77 -30.95 -4.22
C ASN A 536 -25.11 -32.44 -4.24
N THR A 537 -25.17 -33.10 -3.08
CA THR A 537 -25.59 -34.50 -2.99
C THR A 537 -26.98 -34.75 -3.57
N ALA A 538 -27.95 -33.86 -3.33
CA ALA A 538 -29.30 -34.03 -3.86
C ALA A 538 -29.32 -33.92 -5.40
N ILE A 539 -28.55 -32.98 -5.96
CA ILE A 539 -28.41 -32.83 -7.41
C ILE A 539 -27.66 -34.02 -8.02
N ASP A 540 -26.59 -34.49 -7.37
CA ASP A 540 -25.84 -35.66 -7.81
C ASP A 540 -26.74 -36.90 -7.84
N VAL A 541 -27.50 -37.15 -6.77
CA VAL A 541 -28.50 -38.24 -6.74
C VAL A 541 -29.48 -38.09 -7.89
N ALA A 542 -30.07 -36.90 -8.08
CA ALA A 542 -31.08 -36.65 -9.10
C ALA A 542 -30.57 -36.91 -10.53
N ARG A 543 -29.35 -36.47 -10.84
CA ARG A 543 -28.71 -36.72 -12.14
C ARG A 543 -28.39 -38.20 -12.33
N VAL A 544 -27.83 -38.86 -11.31
CA VAL A 544 -27.51 -40.30 -11.36
C VAL A 544 -28.78 -41.12 -11.59
N VAL A 545 -29.84 -40.93 -10.80
CA VAL A 545 -31.09 -41.71 -10.97
C VAL A 545 -31.72 -41.46 -12.34
N LYS A 546 -31.65 -40.23 -12.85
CA LYS A 546 -32.15 -39.91 -14.19
C LYS A 546 -31.40 -40.69 -15.26
N ARG A 547 -30.06 -40.70 -15.20
CA ARG A 547 -29.18 -41.43 -16.14
C ARG A 547 -29.27 -42.95 -16.02
N LEU A 548 -29.62 -43.47 -14.85
CA LEU A 548 -29.83 -44.92 -14.63
C LEU A 548 -31.19 -45.42 -15.16
N GLY A 549 -32.07 -44.53 -15.63
CA GLY A 549 -33.31 -44.89 -16.34
C GLY A 549 -34.62 -44.49 -15.66
N ALA A 550 -34.60 -43.63 -14.62
CA ALA A 550 -35.84 -43.12 -14.01
C ALA A 550 -36.70 -42.38 -15.05
N SER A 551 -38.01 -42.68 -15.08
CA SER A 551 -38.93 -42.06 -16.02
C SER A 551 -39.20 -40.60 -15.65
N GLU A 552 -39.28 -40.30 -14.36
CA GLU A 552 -39.52 -38.96 -13.81
C GLU A 552 -38.66 -38.77 -12.55
N VAL A 553 -38.03 -37.59 -12.41
CA VAL A 553 -37.20 -37.27 -11.24
C VAL A 553 -37.58 -35.87 -10.74
N LYS A 554 -38.03 -35.78 -9.49
CA LYS A 554 -38.42 -34.52 -8.83
C LYS A 554 -37.53 -34.26 -7.63
N VAL A 555 -36.82 -33.12 -7.63
CA VAL A 555 -36.06 -32.64 -6.46
C VAL A 555 -36.98 -31.82 -5.57
N LEU A 556 -37.33 -32.36 -4.41
CA LEU A 556 -38.19 -31.74 -3.41
C LEU A 556 -37.36 -30.84 -2.48
N TYR A 557 -37.52 -29.53 -2.58
CA TYR A 557 -36.75 -28.57 -1.78
C TYR A 557 -37.66 -27.62 -1.00
N ARG A 558 -37.42 -27.50 0.32
CA ARG A 558 -38.26 -26.69 1.23
C ARG A 558 -38.11 -25.17 1.07
N ARG A 559 -37.27 -24.67 0.16
CA ARG A 559 -37.07 -23.23 -0.09
C ARG A 559 -37.17 -22.94 -1.58
N SER A 560 -36.97 -21.69 -1.99
CA SER A 560 -36.91 -21.35 -3.42
C SER A 560 -35.61 -21.87 -4.05
N ARG A 561 -35.59 -21.96 -5.39
CA ARG A 561 -34.40 -22.34 -6.16
C ARG A 561 -33.19 -21.45 -5.86
N LYS A 562 -33.40 -20.15 -5.59
CA LYS A 562 -32.31 -19.21 -5.27
C LYS A 562 -31.60 -19.53 -3.96
N GLU A 563 -32.24 -20.30 -3.06
CA GLU A 563 -31.66 -20.71 -1.78
C GLU A 563 -31.05 -22.11 -1.83
N MET A 564 -31.02 -22.77 -3.00
CA MET A 564 -30.38 -24.08 -3.14
C MET A 564 -28.87 -23.93 -2.94
N PRO A 565 -28.25 -24.68 -2.01
CA PRO A 565 -26.80 -24.65 -1.82
C PRO A 565 -25.99 -25.41 -2.88
N ALA A 566 -26.63 -26.16 -3.79
CA ALA A 566 -25.93 -26.82 -4.88
C ALA A 566 -25.35 -25.81 -5.89
N TYR A 567 -24.31 -26.20 -6.61
CA TYR A 567 -23.68 -25.33 -7.60
C TYR A 567 -24.64 -25.07 -8.76
N GLN A 568 -24.73 -23.81 -9.20
CA GLN A 568 -25.70 -23.39 -10.21
C GLN A 568 -25.57 -24.20 -11.51
N GLU A 569 -24.34 -24.43 -11.97
CA GLU A 569 -24.06 -25.23 -13.16
C GLU A 569 -24.58 -26.68 -13.06
N GLU A 570 -24.49 -27.29 -11.87
CA GLU A 570 -24.98 -28.65 -11.63
C GLU A 570 -26.52 -28.71 -11.61
N ILE A 571 -27.16 -27.65 -11.09
CA ILE A 571 -28.62 -27.52 -11.12
C ILE A 571 -29.09 -27.36 -12.57
N ASP A 572 -28.41 -26.52 -13.35
CA ASP A 572 -28.77 -26.27 -14.75
C ASP A 572 -28.60 -27.54 -15.59
N ASP A 573 -27.47 -28.24 -15.43
CA ASP A 573 -27.24 -29.54 -16.06
C ASP A 573 -28.30 -30.59 -15.67
N ALA A 574 -28.76 -30.60 -14.40
CA ALA A 574 -29.81 -31.53 -13.99
C ALA A 574 -31.14 -31.23 -14.69
N ILE A 575 -31.48 -29.95 -14.85
CA ILE A 575 -32.69 -29.51 -15.56
C ILE A 575 -32.59 -29.88 -17.04
N ASP A 576 -31.44 -29.65 -17.67
CA ASP A 576 -31.18 -30.02 -19.07
C ASP A 576 -31.33 -31.54 -19.28
N GLU A 577 -30.97 -32.34 -18.29
CA GLU A 577 -31.15 -33.81 -18.28
C GLU A 577 -32.60 -34.25 -17.99
N GLY A 578 -33.52 -33.30 -17.75
CA GLY A 578 -34.95 -33.54 -17.53
C GLY A 578 -35.32 -33.79 -16.07
N VAL A 579 -34.51 -33.35 -15.11
CA VAL A 579 -34.85 -33.33 -13.67
C VAL A 579 -35.74 -32.12 -13.37
N VAL A 580 -36.86 -32.35 -12.67
CA VAL A 580 -37.77 -31.28 -12.25
C VAL A 580 -37.39 -30.80 -10.85
N ILE A 581 -37.03 -29.53 -10.71
CA ILE A 581 -36.85 -28.92 -9.39
C ILE A 581 -38.23 -28.49 -8.87
N PHE A 582 -38.66 -29.06 -7.75
CA PHE A 582 -39.91 -28.74 -7.08
C PHE A 582 -39.61 -27.95 -5.79
N PRO A 583 -39.51 -26.60 -5.87
CA PRO A 583 -39.19 -25.77 -4.72
C PRO A 583 -40.40 -25.53 -3.82
N GLN A 584 -40.12 -25.01 -2.63
CA GLN A 584 -41.07 -24.64 -1.60
C GLN A 584 -42.02 -25.78 -1.17
N VAL A 585 -41.53 -27.01 -1.14
CA VAL A 585 -42.28 -28.18 -0.63
C VAL A 585 -41.49 -28.96 0.41
N GLN A 586 -42.19 -29.57 1.37
CA GLN A 586 -41.60 -30.45 2.38
C GLN A 586 -42.48 -31.70 2.56
N ILE A 587 -41.86 -32.85 2.83
CA ILE A 587 -42.58 -34.09 3.14
C ILE A 587 -43.19 -34.00 4.55
N LYS A 588 -44.48 -34.30 4.66
CA LYS A 588 -45.20 -34.46 5.94
C LYS A 588 -45.15 -35.91 6.41
N ARG A 589 -45.45 -36.86 5.51
CA ARG A 589 -45.32 -38.32 5.73
C ARG A 589 -45.18 -39.04 4.40
N ILE A 590 -44.70 -40.27 4.47
CA ILE A 590 -44.48 -41.17 3.33
C ILE A 590 -45.46 -42.33 3.46
N ILE A 591 -46.20 -42.60 2.38
CA ILE A 591 -47.26 -43.61 2.34
C ILE A 591 -46.73 -44.81 1.55
N GLY A 592 -46.80 -45.99 2.18
CA GLY A 592 -46.32 -47.23 1.59
C GLY A 592 -47.39 -48.30 1.43
N GLU A 593 -47.21 -49.15 0.43
CA GLU A 593 -47.96 -50.38 0.20
C GLU A 593 -46.97 -51.54 0.08
N ASN A 594 -47.26 -52.68 0.73
CA ASN A 594 -46.37 -53.87 0.75
C ASN A 594 -44.92 -53.56 1.19
N GLY A 595 -44.73 -52.61 2.11
CA GLY A 595 -43.42 -52.22 2.64
C GLY A 595 -42.60 -51.27 1.75
N LYS A 596 -43.18 -50.79 0.64
CA LYS A 596 -42.54 -49.88 -0.33
C LYS A 596 -43.32 -48.57 -0.45
N VAL A 597 -42.63 -47.43 -0.62
CA VAL A 597 -43.27 -46.15 -0.93
C VAL A 597 -44.05 -46.26 -2.24
N VAL A 598 -45.26 -45.70 -2.22
CA VAL A 598 -46.11 -45.49 -3.39
C VAL A 598 -46.45 -44.00 -3.56
N GLN A 599 -46.56 -43.26 -2.45
CA GLN A 599 -46.90 -41.84 -2.44
C GLN A 599 -46.21 -41.09 -1.28
N ALA A 600 -46.01 -39.78 -1.44
CA ALA A 600 -45.63 -38.87 -0.36
C ALA A 600 -46.67 -37.77 -0.19
N GLU A 601 -47.03 -37.48 1.06
CA GLU A 601 -47.88 -36.33 1.40
C GLU A 601 -46.97 -35.11 1.61
N LEU A 602 -47.11 -34.13 0.73
CA LEU A 602 -46.29 -32.92 0.70
C LEU A 602 -47.06 -31.72 1.25
N LEU A 603 -46.34 -30.81 1.90
CA LEU A 603 -46.81 -29.51 2.35
C LEU A 603 -46.14 -28.39 1.54
N LYS A 604 -46.89 -27.35 1.20
CA LYS A 604 -46.29 -26.11 0.70
C LYS A 604 -45.59 -25.38 1.84
N THR A 605 -44.52 -24.68 1.51
CA THR A 605 -43.72 -23.91 2.47
C THR A 605 -43.63 -22.43 2.05
N LYS A 606 -43.54 -21.55 3.04
CA LYS A 606 -43.28 -20.12 2.85
C LYS A 606 -41.93 -19.74 3.46
N LEU A 607 -41.28 -18.77 2.83
CA LEU A 607 -40.00 -18.22 3.29
C LEU A 607 -40.24 -17.14 4.35
N GLY A 608 -39.60 -17.29 5.49
CA GLY A 608 -39.53 -16.30 6.56
C GLY A 608 -38.24 -15.49 6.53
N GLU A 609 -37.78 -15.10 7.72
CA GLU A 609 -36.59 -14.27 7.92
C GLU A 609 -35.29 -14.97 7.52
N LEU A 610 -34.25 -14.15 7.28
CA LEU A 610 -32.90 -14.62 6.97
C LEU A 610 -32.31 -15.34 8.20
N GLY A 611 -31.84 -16.57 8.01
CA GLY A 611 -31.15 -17.34 9.04
C GLY A 611 -29.68 -16.94 9.19
N PRO A 612 -28.99 -17.46 10.24
CA PRO A 612 -27.55 -17.26 10.44
C PRO A 612 -26.67 -17.80 9.32
N ASP A 613 -27.21 -18.73 8.52
CA ASP A 613 -26.59 -19.33 7.34
C ASP A 613 -26.80 -18.48 6.07
N GLY A 614 -27.32 -17.26 6.21
CA GLY A 614 -27.60 -16.36 5.08
C GLY A 614 -28.80 -16.79 4.22
N ARG A 615 -29.54 -17.84 4.60
CA ARG A 615 -30.68 -18.36 3.83
C ARG A 615 -31.98 -18.14 4.59
N ARG A 616 -33.07 -17.86 3.87
CA ARG A 616 -34.38 -17.66 4.51
C ARG A 616 -34.88 -18.94 5.18
N LYS A 617 -35.43 -18.84 6.39
CA LYS A 617 -36.06 -19.97 7.08
C LYS A 617 -37.32 -20.39 6.33
N ALA A 618 -37.53 -21.70 6.17
CA ALA A 618 -38.78 -22.22 5.61
C ALA A 618 -39.75 -22.59 6.73
N SER A 619 -41.03 -22.31 6.54
CA SER A 619 -42.12 -22.73 7.43
C SER A 619 -43.24 -23.38 6.63
N CYS A 620 -43.82 -24.46 7.14
CA CYS A 620 -44.94 -25.14 6.48
C CYS A 620 -46.19 -24.28 6.50
N ILE A 621 -47.02 -24.40 5.45
CA ILE A 621 -48.36 -23.82 5.38
C ILE A 621 -49.34 -24.93 5.75
N GLU A 622 -49.93 -24.87 6.95
CA GLU A 622 -50.93 -25.84 7.39
C GLU A 622 -52.16 -25.80 6.47
N GLY A 623 -52.76 -26.96 6.16
CA GLY A 623 -53.89 -27.07 5.24
C GLY A 623 -53.52 -27.06 3.75
N SER A 624 -52.23 -27.11 3.41
CA SER A 624 -51.72 -27.13 2.03
C SER A 624 -51.28 -28.52 1.55
N GLU A 625 -51.72 -29.58 2.21
CA GLU A 625 -51.36 -30.96 1.92
C GLU A 625 -51.83 -31.41 0.52
N PHE A 626 -50.94 -32.09 -0.21
CA PHE A 626 -51.27 -32.78 -1.46
C PHE A 626 -50.41 -34.03 -1.61
N LEU A 627 -50.89 -34.99 -2.40
CA LEU A 627 -50.22 -36.28 -2.64
C LEU A 627 -49.44 -36.25 -3.95
N GLU A 628 -48.25 -36.83 -3.95
CA GLU A 628 -47.43 -37.07 -5.13
C GLU A 628 -46.97 -38.54 -5.15
N ASP A 629 -47.04 -39.19 -6.32
CA ASP A 629 -46.65 -40.58 -6.48
C ASP A 629 -45.14 -40.74 -6.63
N PHE A 630 -44.55 -41.68 -5.89
CA PHE A 630 -43.13 -42.02 -5.98
C PHE A 630 -42.91 -43.53 -5.80
N ASP A 631 -42.10 -44.10 -6.70
CA ASP A 631 -41.58 -45.47 -6.60
C ASP A 631 -40.28 -45.53 -5.78
N TYR A 632 -39.57 -44.40 -5.64
CA TYR A 632 -38.37 -44.27 -4.80
C TYR A 632 -38.30 -42.86 -4.19
N LEU A 633 -37.84 -42.78 -2.95
CA LEU A 633 -37.47 -41.51 -2.31
C LEU A 633 -36.02 -41.54 -1.85
N PHE A 634 -35.24 -40.56 -2.25
CA PHE A 634 -33.86 -40.39 -1.80
C PHE A 634 -33.73 -39.21 -0.84
N ILE A 635 -33.20 -39.44 0.35
CA ILE A 635 -33.05 -38.40 1.38
C ILE A 635 -31.63 -37.85 1.34
N ALA A 636 -31.49 -36.56 1.00
CA ALA A 636 -30.21 -35.84 0.87
C ALA A 636 -30.23 -34.50 1.63
N ILE A 637 -30.54 -34.57 2.94
CA ILE A 637 -30.73 -33.42 3.83
C ILE A 637 -29.54 -33.18 4.80
N GLY A 638 -28.38 -33.72 4.47
CA GLY A 638 -27.14 -33.56 5.24
C GLY A 638 -26.74 -34.79 6.05
N GLN A 639 -25.61 -34.67 6.75
CA GLN A 639 -24.99 -35.73 7.53
C GLN A 639 -24.78 -35.28 8.99
N TYR A 640 -24.59 -36.24 9.89
CA TYR A 640 -24.16 -35.99 11.27
C TYR A 640 -22.72 -36.46 11.50
N PHE A 641 -22.08 -35.85 12.50
CA PHE A 641 -20.71 -36.15 12.90
C PHE A 641 -20.73 -37.12 14.08
N ASP A 642 -20.00 -38.23 13.99
CA ASP A 642 -19.82 -39.15 15.12
C ASP A 642 -18.79 -38.56 16.09
N ARG A 643 -19.29 -37.93 17.16
CA ARG A 643 -18.45 -37.34 18.21
C ARG A 643 -17.87 -38.39 19.16
N SER A 644 -18.26 -39.67 19.05
CA SER A 644 -17.72 -40.74 19.91
C SER A 644 -16.24 -41.02 19.66
N ILE A 645 -15.65 -40.45 18.60
CA ILE A 645 -14.26 -40.65 18.23
C ILE A 645 -13.26 -39.75 18.98
N VAL A 646 -13.74 -38.90 19.88
CA VAL A 646 -12.91 -38.08 20.79
C VAL A 646 -13.29 -38.37 22.24
N PRO A 647 -12.39 -38.12 23.21
CA PRO A 647 -12.74 -38.13 24.63
C PRO A 647 -13.97 -37.25 24.94
N GLU A 648 -14.86 -37.72 25.83
CA GLU A 648 -16.10 -37.01 26.21
C GLU A 648 -15.86 -35.60 26.76
N ASP A 649 -14.74 -35.39 27.43
CA ASP A 649 -14.30 -34.09 27.99
C ASP A 649 -13.73 -33.13 26.94
N MET A 650 -13.69 -33.53 25.66
CA MET A 650 -13.50 -32.64 24.52
C MET A 650 -14.84 -32.14 23.94
N ILE A 651 -15.98 -32.52 24.52
CA ILE A 651 -17.32 -32.15 24.04
C ILE A 651 -18.00 -31.30 25.11
N ASP A 652 -18.57 -30.16 24.70
CA ASP A 652 -19.34 -29.31 25.60
C ASP A 652 -20.75 -29.87 25.88
N LYS A 653 -21.48 -29.24 26.80
CA LYS A 653 -22.86 -29.60 27.16
C LYS A 653 -23.87 -29.51 26.00
N HIS A 654 -23.49 -28.92 24.87
CA HIS A 654 -24.30 -28.75 23.67
C HIS A 654 -23.89 -29.72 22.54
N GLY A 655 -22.89 -30.59 22.78
CA GLY A 655 -22.42 -31.56 21.79
C GLY A 655 -21.35 -31.01 20.82
N ASN A 656 -20.78 -29.83 21.08
CA ASN A 656 -19.74 -29.22 20.24
C ASN A 656 -18.33 -29.56 20.74
N LEU A 657 -17.35 -29.58 19.83
CA LEU A 657 -15.95 -29.79 20.20
C LEU A 657 -15.35 -28.56 20.91
N ILE A 658 -14.63 -28.79 22.00
CA ILE A 658 -13.89 -27.77 22.75
C ILE A 658 -12.52 -27.55 22.11
N ILE A 659 -12.49 -26.72 21.07
CA ILE A 659 -11.31 -26.48 20.22
C ILE A 659 -11.01 -24.98 20.14
N ASP A 660 -9.74 -24.64 19.99
CA ASP A 660 -9.31 -23.30 19.61
C ASP A 660 -9.55 -23.10 18.11
N THR A 661 -10.45 -22.19 17.76
CA THR A 661 -10.87 -21.92 16.38
C THR A 661 -9.75 -21.38 15.50
N LYS A 662 -8.71 -20.77 16.10
CA LYS A 662 -7.56 -20.21 15.39
C LYS A 662 -6.51 -21.28 15.14
N THR A 663 -6.31 -22.21 16.06
CA THR A 663 -5.23 -23.19 15.96
C THR A 663 -5.70 -24.58 15.57
N LEU A 664 -7.00 -24.85 15.62
CA LEU A 664 -7.61 -26.17 15.47
C LEU A 664 -7.10 -27.19 16.52
N GLN A 665 -6.42 -26.71 17.56
CA GLN A 665 -5.94 -27.50 18.68
C GLN A 665 -7.08 -27.71 19.69
N SER A 666 -7.16 -28.90 20.26
CA SER A 666 -8.02 -29.14 21.42
C SER A 666 -7.59 -28.24 22.59
N LYS A 667 -8.55 -27.60 23.25
CA LYS A 667 -8.28 -26.87 24.51
C LYS A 667 -8.11 -27.82 25.69
N THR A 668 -8.55 -29.07 25.55
CA THR A 668 -8.44 -30.12 26.57
C THR A 668 -7.09 -30.85 26.47
N TYR A 669 -6.64 -31.15 25.25
CA TYR A 669 -5.43 -31.96 25.02
C TYR A 669 -4.53 -31.33 23.94
N GLU A 670 -3.39 -30.77 24.36
CA GLU A 670 -2.47 -30.03 23.48
C GLU A 670 -1.91 -30.83 22.28
N HIS A 671 -1.89 -32.16 22.35
CA HIS A 671 -1.38 -33.03 21.29
C HIS A 671 -2.47 -33.47 20.29
N ILE A 672 -3.72 -33.01 20.43
CA ILE A 672 -4.86 -33.35 19.55
C ILE A 672 -5.30 -32.13 18.75
N PHE A 673 -5.46 -32.32 17.44
CA PHE A 673 -5.95 -31.31 16.51
C PHE A 673 -7.12 -31.88 15.69
N CYS A 674 -8.12 -31.07 15.37
CA CYS A 674 -9.28 -31.53 14.59
C CYS A 674 -9.57 -30.58 13.42
N CYS A 675 -9.81 -31.13 12.23
CA CYS A 675 -10.00 -30.33 11.01
C CYS A 675 -11.01 -30.94 10.04
N GLY A 676 -11.36 -30.16 9.02
CA GLY A 676 -12.35 -30.53 8.00
C GLY A 676 -13.75 -30.69 8.59
N GLU A 677 -14.57 -31.48 7.88
CA GLU A 677 -15.96 -31.81 8.27
C GLU A 677 -16.09 -32.29 9.70
N PHE A 678 -15.07 -32.97 10.26
CA PHE A 678 -15.14 -33.41 11.64
C PHE A 678 -15.26 -32.24 12.63
N TYR A 679 -14.66 -31.09 12.36
CA TYR A 679 -14.73 -29.94 13.28
C TYR A 679 -15.88 -28.98 12.91
N TYR A 680 -15.92 -28.54 11.66
CA TYR A 680 -16.97 -27.67 11.11
C TYR A 680 -17.36 -28.19 9.73
N SER A 681 -18.49 -27.77 9.18
CA SER A 681 -18.91 -28.22 7.83
C SER A 681 -18.28 -27.31 6.75
N PRO A 682 -17.13 -27.65 6.12
CA PRO A 682 -16.69 -26.95 4.91
C PRO A 682 -17.75 -27.07 3.82
N GLU A 683 -17.90 -26.02 3.03
CA GLU A 683 -18.89 -25.97 1.93
C GLU A 683 -18.30 -26.48 0.62
N SER A 684 -16.97 -26.72 0.58
CA SER A 684 -16.26 -27.21 -0.60
C SER A 684 -14.99 -27.99 -0.27
N VAL A 685 -14.50 -28.76 -1.25
CA VAL A 685 -13.25 -29.53 -1.12
C VAL A 685 -12.02 -28.64 -0.86
N ILE A 686 -11.98 -27.44 -1.44
CA ILE A 686 -10.84 -26.53 -1.28
C ILE A 686 -10.75 -25.95 0.15
N GLU A 687 -11.89 -25.79 0.83
CA GLU A 687 -11.93 -25.45 2.25
C GLU A 687 -11.46 -26.62 3.13
N ALA A 688 -11.83 -27.86 2.77
CA ALA A 688 -11.34 -29.05 3.46
C ALA A 688 -9.80 -29.18 3.35
N ILE A 689 -9.24 -28.91 2.15
CA ILE A 689 -7.79 -28.84 1.91
C ILE A 689 -7.16 -27.74 2.77
N ALA A 690 -7.74 -26.53 2.75
CA ALA A 690 -7.28 -25.41 3.56
C ALA A 690 -7.23 -25.74 5.06
N SER A 691 -8.27 -26.40 5.59
CA SER A 691 -8.36 -26.82 6.98
C SER A 691 -7.32 -27.86 7.35
N GLY A 692 -7.08 -28.86 6.48
CA GLY A 692 -6.04 -29.86 6.68
C GLY A 692 -4.64 -29.25 6.74
N LYS A 693 -4.30 -28.37 5.79
CA LYS A 693 -3.04 -27.60 5.81
C LYS A 693 -2.87 -26.82 7.11
N TRP A 694 -3.94 -26.19 7.58
CA TRP A 694 -3.93 -25.37 8.80
C TRP A 694 -3.65 -26.19 10.06
N ALA A 695 -4.28 -27.37 10.18
CA ALA A 695 -4.01 -28.29 11.29
C ALA A 695 -2.59 -28.86 11.25
N ALA A 696 -2.10 -29.22 10.07
CA ALA A 696 -0.72 -29.67 9.89
C ALA A 696 0.31 -28.60 10.29
N GLU A 697 0.07 -27.33 9.93
CA GLU A 697 0.92 -26.22 10.35
C GLU A 697 0.90 -26.05 11.88
N SER A 698 -0.27 -26.16 12.51
CA SER A 698 -0.38 -26.13 13.98
C SER A 698 0.40 -27.25 14.64
N VAL A 699 0.29 -28.49 14.12
CA VAL A 699 1.07 -29.63 14.62
C VAL A 699 2.56 -29.35 14.50
N HIS A 700 3.03 -28.83 13.36
CA HIS A 700 4.44 -28.47 13.20
C HIS A 700 4.88 -27.43 14.22
N ARG A 701 4.13 -26.33 14.40
CA ARG A 701 4.45 -25.28 15.37
C ARG A 701 4.47 -25.81 16.79
N TYR A 702 3.47 -26.61 17.17
CA TYR A 702 3.41 -27.29 18.46
C TYR A 702 4.64 -28.17 18.71
N LEU A 703 4.97 -29.07 17.77
CA LEU A 703 6.11 -29.97 17.89
C LEU A 703 7.46 -29.22 17.86
N ARG A 704 7.53 -28.01 17.30
CA ARG A 704 8.74 -27.17 17.30
C ARG A 704 8.76 -26.13 18.42
N GLY A 705 7.77 -26.09 19.32
CA GLY A 705 7.69 -25.09 20.39
C GLY A 705 7.59 -23.65 19.86
N LYS A 706 7.04 -23.47 18.66
CA LYS A 706 6.80 -22.15 18.06
C LYS A 706 5.44 -21.62 18.48
N ASP A 707 5.28 -20.30 18.42
CA ASP A 707 3.99 -19.66 18.64
C ASP A 707 2.92 -20.20 17.66
N LEU A 708 1.84 -20.75 18.22
CA LEU A 708 0.69 -21.28 17.49
C LEU A 708 -0.20 -20.18 16.91
N TYR A 709 -0.14 -18.95 17.45
CA TYR A 709 -0.97 -17.83 17.01
C TYR A 709 -0.25 -16.91 16.01
N ALA A 710 1.07 -16.99 15.88
CA ALA A 710 1.84 -16.17 14.95
C ALA A 710 1.35 -16.33 13.50
N GLY A 711 0.92 -15.22 12.89
CA GLY A 711 0.38 -15.20 11.53
C GLY A 711 -1.11 -15.60 11.44
N ARG A 712 -1.83 -15.59 12.56
CA ARG A 712 -3.28 -15.87 12.65
C ARG A 712 -4.03 -14.63 13.11
N PRO A 713 -5.31 -14.47 12.76
CA PRO A 713 -6.05 -13.22 12.96
C PRO A 713 -6.39 -13.04 14.45
N SER A 714 -6.59 -11.80 14.86
CA SER A 714 -6.98 -11.46 16.23
C SER A 714 -8.39 -11.95 16.57
N GLU A 715 -9.30 -12.04 15.60
CA GLU A 715 -10.67 -12.52 15.78
C GLU A 715 -11.11 -13.41 14.61
N VAL A 716 -11.90 -14.45 14.90
CA VAL A 716 -12.58 -15.31 13.93
C VAL A 716 -14.05 -15.31 14.32
N THR A 717 -14.92 -14.70 13.51
CA THR A 717 -16.32 -14.48 13.92
C THR A 717 -17.22 -15.68 13.65
N THR A 718 -16.88 -16.52 12.67
CA THR A 718 -17.60 -17.76 12.35
C THR A 718 -16.68 -18.91 11.90
N HIS A 719 -17.17 -20.16 11.95
CA HIS A 719 -16.40 -21.34 11.54
C HIS A 719 -16.02 -21.34 10.04
N SER A 720 -16.85 -20.72 9.19
CA SER A 720 -16.58 -20.56 7.75
C SER A 720 -15.57 -19.44 7.44
N GLU A 721 -15.12 -18.68 8.43
CA GLU A 721 -14.10 -17.63 8.25
C GLU A 721 -12.69 -18.09 8.63
N ILE A 722 -12.53 -19.31 9.13
CA ILE A 722 -11.22 -19.85 9.53
C ILE A 722 -10.21 -19.79 8.37
N TYR A 723 -10.66 -19.94 7.11
CA TYR A 723 -9.81 -19.76 5.93
C TYR A 723 -9.67 -18.30 5.47
N LYS A 724 -10.62 -17.40 5.80
CA LYS A 724 -10.49 -15.95 5.55
C LYS A 724 -9.55 -15.29 6.56
N GLY A 725 -9.30 -15.97 7.68
CA GLY A 725 -8.46 -15.51 8.78
C GLY A 725 -6.95 -15.59 8.57
N ARG A 726 -6.43 -16.03 7.41
CA ARG A 726 -4.96 -16.13 7.24
C ARG A 726 -4.34 -14.73 7.28
N VAL A 727 -3.31 -14.51 8.11
CA VAL A 727 -2.50 -13.29 7.99
C VAL A 727 -1.60 -13.46 6.77
N ARG A 728 -2.10 -12.99 5.64
CA ARG A 728 -1.30 -12.82 4.43
C ARG A 728 -0.49 -11.54 4.60
N ILE A 729 0.81 -11.60 4.35
CA ILE A 729 1.67 -10.41 4.41
C ILE A 729 1.38 -9.57 3.16
N GLY A 730 0.80 -8.39 3.37
CA GLY A 730 0.42 -7.44 2.32
C GLY A 730 -1.08 -7.17 2.27
N LYS A 731 -1.47 -6.10 1.60
CA LYS A 731 -2.89 -5.76 1.38
C LYS A 731 -3.39 -6.45 0.11
N VAL A 732 -4.69 -6.75 0.07
CA VAL A 732 -5.35 -7.17 -1.17
C VAL A 732 -5.32 -6.00 -2.13
N VAL A 733 -5.09 -6.27 -3.42
CA VAL A 733 -5.10 -5.23 -4.45
C VAL A 733 -6.51 -4.65 -4.58
N GLU A 734 -6.65 -3.35 -4.30
CA GLU A 734 -7.93 -2.64 -4.37
C GLU A 734 -8.24 -2.14 -5.80
N THR A 735 -7.22 -1.55 -6.45
CA THR A 735 -7.32 -1.02 -7.81
C THR A 735 -7.01 -2.09 -8.84
N ILE A 736 -7.99 -2.43 -9.69
CA ILE A 736 -7.84 -3.44 -10.74
C ILE A 736 -7.41 -2.76 -12.04
N PRO A 737 -6.35 -3.24 -12.72
CA PRO A 737 -5.85 -2.64 -13.95
C PRO A 737 -6.70 -3.07 -15.15
N VAL A 738 -7.91 -2.52 -15.26
CA VAL A 738 -8.89 -2.85 -16.31
C VAL A 738 -8.39 -2.47 -17.70
N GLU A 739 -7.52 -1.47 -17.80
CA GLU A 739 -6.86 -1.03 -19.03
C GLU A 739 -5.95 -2.09 -19.66
N ARG A 740 -5.61 -3.17 -18.92
CA ARG A 740 -4.83 -4.31 -19.43
C ARG A 740 -5.71 -5.40 -20.07
N ALA A 741 -7.03 -5.22 -20.09
CA ALA A 741 -7.93 -6.20 -20.66
C ALA A 741 -7.75 -6.32 -22.17
N ASN A 742 -7.57 -7.54 -22.64
CA ASN A 742 -7.58 -7.87 -24.06
C ASN A 742 -8.99 -8.23 -24.54
N ASN A 743 -9.21 -8.21 -25.86
CA ASN A 743 -10.51 -8.51 -26.48
C ASN A 743 -10.82 -10.03 -26.60
N ILE A 744 -10.09 -10.88 -25.87
CA ILE A 744 -10.28 -12.33 -25.89
C ILE A 744 -11.47 -12.68 -24.99
N LYS A 745 -12.46 -13.37 -25.56
CA LYS A 745 -13.66 -13.85 -24.83
C LYS A 745 -13.34 -15.12 -24.06
N ARG A 746 -14.11 -15.38 -23.00
CA ARG A 746 -14.00 -16.62 -22.23
C ARG A 746 -14.29 -17.82 -23.13
N HIS A 747 -13.42 -18.82 -23.11
CA HIS A 747 -13.73 -20.09 -23.78
C HIS A 747 -14.89 -20.80 -23.06
N PRO A 748 -15.89 -21.33 -23.78
CA PRO A 748 -16.97 -22.10 -23.17
C PRO A 748 -16.44 -23.45 -22.67
N LEU A 749 -17.06 -23.99 -21.62
CA LEU A 749 -16.78 -25.36 -21.18
C LEU A 749 -17.29 -26.37 -22.22
N HIS A 750 -16.45 -27.32 -22.60
CA HIS A 750 -16.82 -28.41 -23.50
C HIS A 750 -17.63 -29.46 -22.76
N LYS A 751 -18.95 -29.50 -22.97
CA LYS A 751 -19.82 -30.47 -22.33
C LYS A 751 -20.25 -31.59 -23.28
N GLU A 752 -20.35 -32.82 -22.78
CA GLU A 752 -20.91 -33.93 -23.54
C GLU A 752 -22.39 -33.69 -23.91
N PRO A 753 -22.89 -34.17 -25.07
CA PRO A 753 -24.31 -34.08 -25.41
C PRO A 753 -25.20 -34.81 -24.41
N ILE A 754 -26.43 -34.32 -24.20
CA ILE A 754 -27.39 -34.90 -23.24
C ILE A 754 -27.66 -36.38 -23.58
N GLU A 755 -27.76 -36.72 -24.87
CA GLU A 755 -27.99 -38.09 -25.33
C GLU A 755 -26.85 -39.04 -24.94
N ALA A 756 -25.60 -38.55 -24.93
CA ALA A 756 -24.45 -39.33 -24.51
C ALA A 756 -24.44 -39.51 -22.99
N ARG A 757 -24.74 -38.44 -22.22
CA ARG A 757 -24.88 -38.49 -20.76
C ARG A 757 -25.96 -39.48 -20.31
N MET A 758 -27.09 -39.55 -21.02
CA MET A 758 -28.19 -40.47 -20.72
C MET A 758 -27.86 -41.94 -21.04
N LYS A 759 -26.97 -42.20 -22.00
CA LYS A 759 -26.54 -43.57 -22.34
C LYS A 759 -25.49 -44.14 -21.38
N ASN A 760 -24.75 -43.27 -20.68
CA ASN A 760 -23.71 -43.69 -19.76
C ASN A 760 -23.71 -42.81 -18.51
N CYS A 761 -24.22 -43.36 -17.41
CA CYS A 761 -24.29 -42.68 -16.11
C CYS A 761 -22.91 -42.23 -15.58
N TYR A 762 -21.83 -42.89 -16.00
CA TYR A 762 -20.46 -42.63 -15.55
C TYR A 762 -19.67 -41.72 -16.51
N LEU A 763 -20.27 -41.29 -17.62
CA LEU A 763 -19.60 -40.43 -18.59
C LEU A 763 -19.29 -39.06 -17.99
N GLU A 764 -18.00 -38.72 -17.94
CA GLU A 764 -17.53 -37.40 -17.54
C GLU A 764 -18.19 -36.31 -18.40
N VAL A 765 -18.79 -35.32 -17.75
CA VAL A 765 -19.62 -34.32 -18.44
C VAL A 765 -18.77 -33.25 -19.09
N VAL A 766 -17.77 -32.74 -18.39
CA VAL A 766 -16.94 -31.60 -18.83
C VAL A 766 -15.61 -32.13 -19.32
N LYS A 767 -15.25 -31.79 -20.56
CA LYS A 767 -13.95 -32.09 -21.14
C LYS A 767 -12.96 -30.97 -20.83
N PRO A 768 -11.68 -31.30 -20.60
CA PRO A 768 -10.65 -30.30 -20.42
C PRO A 768 -10.42 -29.52 -21.71
N TYR A 769 -9.92 -28.28 -21.57
CA TYR A 769 -9.48 -27.49 -22.72
C TYR A 769 -8.36 -28.16 -23.50
N THR A 770 -8.21 -27.77 -24.76
CA THR A 770 -6.98 -27.99 -25.50
C THR A 770 -5.86 -27.06 -24.98
N ALA A 771 -4.61 -27.34 -25.34
CA ALA A 771 -3.49 -26.49 -24.94
C ALA A 771 -3.61 -25.06 -25.49
N GLU A 772 -4.10 -24.91 -26.72
CA GLU A 772 -4.34 -23.61 -27.36
C GLU A 772 -5.42 -22.82 -26.61
N GLU A 773 -6.59 -23.41 -26.37
CA GLU A 773 -7.68 -22.78 -25.62
C GLU A 773 -7.26 -22.40 -24.19
N ALA A 774 -6.46 -23.24 -23.53
CA ALA A 774 -5.96 -22.95 -22.19
C ALA A 774 -4.97 -21.78 -22.18
N MET A 775 -4.09 -21.70 -23.18
CA MET A 775 -3.15 -20.58 -23.32
C MET A 775 -3.89 -19.27 -23.62
N GLU A 776 -4.85 -19.29 -24.55
CA GLU A 776 -5.69 -18.15 -24.90
C GLU A 776 -6.51 -17.67 -23.70
N GLU A 777 -7.19 -18.58 -23.00
CA GLU A 777 -7.95 -18.26 -21.79
C GLU A 777 -7.05 -17.70 -20.68
N ALA A 778 -5.87 -18.30 -20.46
CA ALA A 778 -4.94 -17.83 -19.45
C ALA A 778 -4.37 -16.44 -19.76
N SER A 779 -4.18 -16.11 -21.04
CA SER A 779 -3.70 -14.79 -21.49
C SER A 779 -4.69 -13.65 -21.17
N ARG A 780 -5.94 -13.96 -20.80
CA ARG A 780 -6.94 -12.98 -20.34
C ARG A 780 -6.63 -12.38 -18.96
N CYS A 781 -5.65 -12.91 -18.23
CA CYS A 781 -5.27 -12.42 -16.90
C CYS A 781 -4.82 -10.95 -16.93
N LEU A 782 -5.34 -10.13 -16.00
CA LEU A 782 -5.01 -8.70 -15.90
C LEU A 782 -3.70 -8.42 -15.12
N HIS A 783 -3.06 -9.44 -14.55
CA HIS A 783 -1.91 -9.28 -13.66
C HIS A 783 -2.18 -8.32 -12.49
N CYS A 784 -3.30 -8.47 -11.78
CA CYS A 784 -3.75 -7.52 -10.75
C CYS A 784 -2.67 -7.17 -9.72
N ALA A 785 -1.86 -8.12 -9.27
CA ALA A 785 -0.78 -7.88 -8.31
C ALA A 785 0.57 -7.47 -8.92
N ASN A 786 0.61 -7.20 -10.23
CA ASN A 786 1.81 -7.10 -11.07
C ASN A 786 2.60 -8.42 -11.08
N CYS A 787 3.36 -8.74 -10.02
CA CYS A 787 3.98 -10.05 -9.84
C CYS A 787 3.00 -11.09 -9.27
N GLY A 788 2.78 -12.18 -10.01
CA GLY A 788 1.96 -13.32 -9.55
C GLY A 788 2.71 -14.33 -8.68
N VAL A 789 4.00 -14.12 -8.43
CA VAL A 789 4.92 -15.06 -7.73
C VAL A 789 4.95 -16.42 -8.45
N CYS A 790 5.21 -16.41 -9.76
CA CYS A 790 5.35 -17.64 -10.57
C CYS A 790 6.69 -18.37 -10.35
N LYS A 791 7.64 -17.73 -9.66
CA LYS A 791 9.00 -18.21 -9.34
C LYS A 791 9.94 -18.45 -10.53
N GLU A 792 9.54 -18.14 -11.76
CA GLU A 792 10.44 -18.23 -12.93
C GLU A 792 11.69 -17.38 -12.80
N CYS A 793 11.55 -16.17 -12.25
CA CYS A 793 12.70 -15.31 -12.02
C CYS A 793 13.69 -15.93 -11.03
N VAL A 794 13.20 -16.64 -10.01
CA VAL A 794 14.04 -17.37 -9.04
C VAL A 794 14.76 -18.53 -9.73
N ARG A 795 14.05 -19.33 -10.53
CA ARG A 795 14.64 -20.45 -11.31
C ARG A 795 15.71 -19.97 -12.28
N ALA A 796 15.51 -18.80 -12.91
CA ALA A 796 16.46 -18.21 -13.86
C ALA A 796 17.65 -17.49 -13.20
N CYS A 797 17.62 -17.22 -11.89
CA CYS A 797 18.65 -16.44 -11.22
C CYS A 797 19.78 -17.32 -10.66
N GLU A 798 20.84 -17.51 -11.45
CA GLU A 798 22.03 -18.28 -11.03
C GLU A 798 22.73 -17.71 -9.79
N ALA A 799 22.72 -16.38 -9.64
CA ALA A 799 23.32 -15.69 -8.50
C ALA A 799 22.51 -15.81 -7.19
N GLN A 800 21.31 -16.42 -7.24
CA GLN A 800 20.42 -16.58 -6.10
C GLN A 800 20.12 -15.26 -5.35
N ALA A 801 19.99 -14.17 -6.10
CA ALA A 801 19.73 -12.84 -5.55
C ALA A 801 18.26 -12.59 -5.21
N ILE A 802 17.32 -13.40 -5.74
CA ILE A 802 15.89 -13.12 -5.66
C ILE A 802 15.27 -13.82 -4.45
N ASN A 803 14.61 -13.03 -3.60
CA ASN A 803 13.86 -13.51 -2.44
C ASN A 803 12.47 -12.87 -2.37
N HIS A 804 11.44 -13.64 -2.71
CA HIS A 804 10.06 -13.17 -2.65
C HIS A 804 9.52 -12.96 -1.23
N ASP A 805 10.18 -13.50 -0.21
CA ASP A 805 9.77 -13.43 1.19
C ASP A 805 10.53 -12.34 1.97
N GLN A 806 11.27 -11.46 1.28
CA GLN A 806 11.93 -10.31 1.90
C GLN A 806 10.90 -9.43 2.62
N LEU A 807 11.17 -9.12 3.89
CA LEU A 807 10.35 -8.24 4.71
C LEU A 807 10.92 -6.81 4.70
N PRO A 808 10.09 -5.78 4.94
CA PRO A 808 10.59 -4.43 5.19
C PRO A 808 11.48 -4.40 6.44
N GLU A 809 12.50 -3.56 6.40
CA GLU A 809 13.48 -3.39 7.48
C GLU A 809 13.43 -1.93 7.98
N LEU A 810 13.42 -1.75 9.30
CA LEU A 810 13.52 -0.43 9.93
C LEU A 810 14.95 -0.22 10.43
N VAL A 811 15.67 0.72 9.82
CA VAL A 811 17.05 1.08 10.15
C VAL A 811 17.05 2.35 10.99
N LYS A 812 17.77 2.35 12.12
CA LYS A 812 17.89 3.52 13.00
C LYS A 812 19.26 4.16 12.81
N GLU A 813 19.27 5.46 12.54
CA GLU A 813 20.47 6.24 12.23
C GLU A 813 20.47 7.53 13.05
N LYS A 814 21.66 8.05 13.35
CA LYS A 814 21.83 9.35 14.01
C LYS A 814 22.55 10.31 13.07
N VAL A 815 22.04 11.53 12.93
CA VAL A 815 22.59 12.54 12.00
C VAL A 815 22.58 13.95 12.61
N GLY A 816 23.51 14.80 12.19
CA GLY A 816 23.63 16.17 12.66
C GLY A 816 22.86 17.21 11.83
N ALA A 817 22.66 16.93 10.54
CA ALA A 817 21.90 17.80 9.65
C ALA A 817 21.10 16.99 8.62
N ILE A 818 20.01 17.59 8.13
CA ILE A 818 19.10 16.98 7.16
C ILE A 818 18.92 17.92 5.97
N VAL A 819 19.13 17.43 4.75
CA VAL A 819 18.84 18.11 3.49
C VAL A 819 17.65 17.45 2.82
N VAL A 820 16.61 18.23 2.54
CA VAL A 820 15.37 17.78 1.89
C VAL A 820 15.43 18.16 0.42
N ALA A 821 15.40 17.16 -0.45
CA ALA A 821 15.54 17.29 -1.90
C ALA A 821 14.57 16.37 -2.66
N THR A 822 13.33 16.26 -2.17
CA THR A 822 12.29 15.33 -2.66
C THR A 822 11.76 15.64 -4.06
N GLY A 823 12.17 16.76 -4.66
CA GLY A 823 11.82 17.14 -6.03
C GLY A 823 10.35 17.56 -6.18
N TYR A 824 9.73 17.15 -7.28
CA TYR A 824 8.41 17.60 -7.70
C TYR A 824 7.68 16.50 -8.50
N GLN A 825 6.37 16.66 -8.66
CA GLN A 825 5.55 15.89 -9.59
C GLN A 825 4.99 16.79 -10.71
N VAL A 826 4.57 16.18 -11.82
CA VAL A 826 3.99 16.91 -12.95
C VAL A 826 2.49 17.07 -12.77
N PHE A 827 1.96 18.27 -13.04
CA PHE A 827 0.53 18.53 -13.04
C PHE A 827 -0.20 17.60 -14.01
N ASP A 828 -1.27 16.96 -13.53
CA ASP A 828 -2.13 16.10 -14.33
C ASP A 828 -3.13 16.91 -15.18
N PRO A 829 -2.96 16.96 -16.52
CA PRO A 829 -3.85 17.74 -17.39
C PRO A 829 -5.28 17.23 -17.45
N ARG A 830 -5.60 16.02 -16.94
CA ARG A 830 -7.00 15.54 -16.83
C ARG A 830 -7.86 16.48 -15.98
N LYS A 831 -7.24 17.27 -15.10
CA LYS A 831 -7.90 18.31 -14.31
C LYS A 831 -8.43 19.47 -15.17
N ILE A 832 -8.01 19.59 -16.44
CA ILE A 832 -8.47 20.59 -17.43
C ILE A 832 -9.27 19.86 -18.52
N PRO A 833 -10.59 19.64 -18.36
CA PRO A 833 -11.39 18.84 -19.28
C PRO A 833 -11.35 19.34 -20.73
N GLN A 834 -11.17 20.65 -20.94
CA GLN A 834 -11.11 21.30 -22.25
C GLN A 834 -9.90 20.88 -23.10
N TYR A 835 -8.91 20.23 -22.49
CA TYR A 835 -7.74 19.71 -23.20
C TYR A 835 -7.84 18.23 -23.54
N HIS A 836 -8.87 17.52 -23.07
CA HIS A 836 -9.15 16.13 -23.43
C HIS A 836 -7.97 15.15 -23.27
N TYR A 837 -7.00 15.46 -22.40
CA TYR A 837 -5.82 14.64 -22.20
C TYR A 837 -6.19 13.25 -21.65
N LYS A 838 -5.70 12.18 -22.31
CA LYS A 838 -6.04 10.77 -22.02
C LYS A 838 -7.54 10.46 -22.10
N GLN A 839 -8.31 11.24 -22.85
CA GLN A 839 -9.69 10.91 -23.19
C GLN A 839 -9.74 10.06 -24.47
N GLU A 840 -10.65 9.10 -24.54
CA GLU A 840 -10.84 8.26 -25.73
C GLU A 840 -11.06 9.11 -26.99
N GLY A 841 -10.30 8.81 -28.05
CA GLY A 841 -10.24 9.56 -29.29
C GLY A 841 -9.26 10.74 -29.28
N TYR A 842 -8.70 11.16 -28.15
CA TYR A 842 -7.74 12.28 -28.08
C TYR A 842 -6.33 11.79 -27.77
N GLU A 843 -5.93 10.67 -28.36
CA GLU A 843 -4.65 10.00 -28.11
C GLU A 843 -3.45 10.88 -28.51
N ASP A 844 -3.63 11.80 -29.46
CA ASP A 844 -2.58 12.67 -30.00
C ASP A 844 -2.25 13.90 -29.14
N ILE A 845 -2.73 13.90 -27.89
CA ILE A 845 -2.44 14.92 -26.89
C ILE A 845 -1.55 14.30 -25.82
N ILE A 846 -0.29 14.74 -25.77
CA ILE A 846 0.72 14.26 -24.83
C ILE A 846 1.23 15.38 -23.92
N THR A 847 1.86 15.04 -22.82
CA THR A 847 2.57 15.98 -21.95
C THR A 847 3.99 16.24 -22.42
N GLY A 848 4.57 17.34 -21.96
CA GLY A 848 5.98 17.65 -22.20
C GLY A 848 6.94 16.57 -21.71
N LEU A 849 6.61 15.83 -20.64
CA LEU A 849 7.46 14.73 -20.15
C LEU A 849 7.24 13.43 -20.94
N GLU A 850 6.02 13.15 -21.41
CA GLU A 850 5.78 12.05 -22.37
C GLU A 850 6.54 12.29 -23.68
N PHE A 851 6.60 13.53 -24.16
CA PHE A 851 7.45 13.92 -25.28
C PHE A 851 8.93 13.58 -25.02
N GLU A 852 9.46 13.88 -23.82
CA GLU A 852 10.85 13.51 -23.47
C GLU A 852 11.05 12.00 -23.54
N ARG A 853 10.11 11.21 -23.00
CA ARG A 853 10.22 9.75 -23.05
C ARG A 853 10.21 9.24 -24.50
N LEU A 854 9.32 9.74 -25.36
CA LEU A 854 9.26 9.33 -26.77
C LEU A 854 10.47 9.78 -27.61
N THR A 855 11.17 10.84 -27.19
CA THR A 855 12.34 11.35 -27.91
C THR A 855 13.67 10.84 -27.36
N ASN A 856 13.67 10.31 -26.14
CA ASN A 856 14.84 9.71 -25.52
C ASN A 856 15.23 8.40 -26.21
N ALA A 857 16.52 8.22 -26.49
CA ALA A 857 17.05 7.03 -27.15
C ALA A 857 16.85 5.72 -26.35
N ALA A 858 16.84 5.80 -25.02
CA ALA A 858 16.48 4.70 -24.11
C ALA A 858 15.00 4.73 -23.70
N GLY A 859 14.18 5.50 -24.43
CA GLY A 859 12.74 5.57 -24.27
C GLY A 859 11.98 4.48 -25.03
N PRO A 860 10.66 4.42 -24.86
CA PRO A 860 9.82 3.35 -25.39
C PRO A 860 9.74 3.28 -26.92
N THR A 861 10.12 4.35 -27.62
CA THR A 861 10.13 4.42 -29.08
C THR A 861 11.54 4.60 -29.65
N GLU A 862 12.57 4.32 -28.86
CA GLU A 862 13.99 4.41 -29.26
C GLU A 862 14.36 5.79 -29.86
N GLY A 863 13.73 6.83 -29.32
CA GLY A 863 13.91 8.22 -29.73
C GLY A 863 13.11 8.64 -30.97
N ALA A 864 12.23 7.79 -31.50
CA ALA A 864 11.30 8.16 -32.56
C ALA A 864 10.03 8.80 -31.97
N LEU A 865 9.88 10.12 -32.17
CA LEU A 865 8.62 10.79 -31.87
C LEU A 865 7.56 10.38 -32.89
N ILE A 866 6.44 9.86 -32.40
CA ILE A 866 5.30 9.41 -33.19
C ILE A 866 4.01 10.12 -32.74
N VAL A 867 3.06 10.22 -33.65
CA VAL A 867 1.65 10.56 -33.37
C VAL A 867 0.98 9.30 -32.82
N PRO A 868 0.55 9.26 -31.54
CA PRO A 868 0.04 8.04 -30.89
C PRO A 868 -1.05 7.29 -31.66
N SER A 869 -2.00 8.00 -32.26
CA SER A 869 -3.12 7.39 -33.00
C SER A 869 -2.70 6.72 -34.31
N THR A 870 -1.63 7.20 -34.95
CA THR A 870 -1.22 6.73 -36.28
C THR A 870 0.12 5.98 -36.30
N GLY A 871 0.92 6.09 -35.24
CA GLY A 871 2.30 5.58 -35.18
C GLY A 871 3.27 6.26 -36.13
N LYS A 872 2.86 7.31 -36.85
CA LYS A 872 3.69 7.99 -37.86
C LYS A 872 4.42 9.19 -37.27
N LYS A 873 5.49 9.63 -37.95
CA LYS A 873 6.18 10.88 -37.66
C LYS A 873 5.20 12.07 -37.80
N PRO A 874 5.11 12.98 -36.81
CA PRO A 874 4.29 14.18 -36.94
C PRO A 874 4.87 15.14 -37.97
N LYS A 875 4.01 15.72 -38.81
CA LYS A 875 4.33 16.84 -39.71
C LYS A 875 4.11 18.20 -39.07
N SER A 876 3.28 18.29 -38.03
CA SER A 876 3.05 19.52 -37.30
C SER A 876 2.86 19.25 -35.80
N ILE A 877 3.53 20.05 -34.97
CA ILE A 877 3.48 19.95 -33.50
C ILE A 877 3.04 21.30 -32.91
N ALA A 878 2.06 21.28 -32.02
CA ALA A 878 1.70 22.41 -31.19
C ALA A 878 2.16 22.21 -29.74
N PHE A 879 3.11 23.03 -29.27
CA PHE A 879 3.46 23.14 -27.87
C PHE A 879 2.58 24.17 -27.17
N ILE A 880 1.85 23.77 -26.13
CA ILE A 880 1.00 24.66 -25.34
C ILE A 880 1.69 24.90 -24.00
N ASN A 881 2.13 26.14 -23.76
CA ASN A 881 2.75 26.53 -22.49
C ASN A 881 1.71 26.89 -21.42
N CYS A 882 2.18 26.95 -20.17
CA CYS A 882 1.38 27.36 -19.02
C CYS A 882 0.19 26.44 -18.71
N VAL A 883 0.26 25.15 -19.08
CA VAL A 883 -0.80 24.18 -18.75
C VAL A 883 -0.77 23.92 -17.24
N GLY A 884 -1.83 24.34 -16.54
CA GLY A 884 -1.91 24.30 -15.08
C GLY A 884 -1.03 25.33 -14.35
N SER A 885 -0.41 26.29 -15.04
CA SER A 885 0.39 27.36 -14.43
C SER A 885 -0.09 28.74 -14.86
N ARG A 886 0.03 29.74 -13.98
CA ARG A 886 -0.48 31.09 -14.19
C ARG A 886 -1.98 31.05 -14.57
N ASP A 887 -2.72 30.22 -13.85
CA ASP A 887 -4.16 29.99 -13.99
C ASP A 887 -4.81 30.05 -12.61
N LYS A 888 -5.79 30.93 -12.44
CA LYS A 888 -6.49 31.13 -11.16
C LYS A 888 -7.34 29.93 -10.74
N ASN A 889 -7.69 29.05 -11.68
CA ASN A 889 -8.44 27.84 -11.39
C ASN A 889 -7.55 26.70 -10.85
N TYR A 890 -6.23 26.80 -11.06
CA TYR A 890 -5.24 25.82 -10.65
C TYR A 890 -4.12 26.53 -9.88
N HIS A 891 -3.00 26.82 -10.53
CA HIS A 891 -1.84 27.45 -9.90
C HIS A 891 -1.58 28.85 -10.44
N GLU A 892 -1.58 29.86 -9.55
CA GLU A 892 -1.28 31.24 -9.93
C GLU A 892 0.21 31.49 -10.21
N TYR A 893 1.10 30.63 -9.73
CA TYR A 893 2.55 30.74 -9.94
C TYR A 893 2.98 30.31 -11.36
N CYS A 894 4.21 30.67 -11.71
CA CYS A 894 4.87 30.22 -12.93
C CYS A 894 5.79 29.04 -12.62
N SER A 895 5.70 27.97 -13.40
CA SER A 895 6.58 26.80 -13.23
C SER A 895 8.03 27.01 -13.69
N ARG A 896 8.38 28.20 -14.21
CA ARG A 896 9.74 28.64 -14.57
C ARG A 896 10.50 27.82 -15.64
N TYR A 897 10.11 26.59 -15.94
CA TYR A 897 10.83 25.70 -16.88
C TYR A 897 10.11 25.53 -18.23
N CYS A 898 8.78 25.59 -18.26
CA CYS A 898 7.96 25.16 -19.40
C CYS A 898 8.25 25.90 -20.73
N CYS A 899 8.56 27.20 -20.67
CA CYS A 899 8.95 27.98 -21.86
C CYS A 899 10.28 27.47 -22.44
N THR A 900 11.30 27.32 -21.60
CA THR A 900 12.62 26.84 -22.05
C THR A 900 12.58 25.38 -22.48
N ALA A 901 11.76 24.55 -21.81
CA ALA A 901 11.56 23.15 -22.17
C ALA A 901 10.92 23.01 -23.57
N SER A 902 9.85 23.74 -23.87
CA SER A 902 9.24 23.70 -25.20
C SER A 902 10.18 24.23 -26.29
N ILE A 903 10.97 25.28 -26.01
CA ILE A 903 12.01 25.78 -26.93
C ILE A 903 13.07 24.70 -27.18
N LYS A 904 13.56 24.04 -26.12
CA LYS A 904 14.52 22.95 -26.22
C LYS A 904 14.00 21.82 -27.11
N GLN A 905 12.77 21.39 -26.85
CA GLN A 905 12.09 20.33 -27.60
C GLN A 905 11.85 20.73 -29.07
N ALA A 906 11.50 21.99 -29.32
CA ALA A 906 11.34 22.53 -30.66
C ALA A 906 12.66 22.49 -31.46
N ILE A 907 13.77 22.92 -30.84
CA ILE A 907 15.11 22.86 -31.46
C ILE A 907 15.51 21.41 -31.72
N LEU A 908 15.23 20.48 -30.80
CA LEU A 908 15.50 19.07 -31.01
C LEU A 908 14.79 18.54 -32.26
N MET A 909 13.51 18.87 -32.44
CA MET A 909 12.73 18.46 -33.61
C MET A 909 13.19 19.13 -34.90
N LYS A 910 13.48 20.44 -34.88
CA LYS A 910 14.04 21.15 -36.05
C LYS A 910 15.44 20.63 -36.41
N SER A 911 16.25 20.25 -35.43
CA SER A 911 17.58 19.65 -35.68
C SER A 911 17.45 18.27 -36.33
N LYS A 912 16.46 17.48 -35.90
CA LYS A 912 16.25 16.12 -36.41
C LYS A 912 15.55 16.08 -37.77
N TYR A 913 14.63 17.00 -38.03
CA TYR A 913 13.73 16.94 -39.17
C TYR A 913 13.71 18.19 -40.07
N GLY A 914 14.43 19.25 -39.71
CA GLY A 914 14.52 20.47 -40.52
C GLY A 914 13.16 21.08 -40.84
N ASN A 915 12.91 21.33 -42.13
CA ASN A 915 11.68 21.91 -42.65
C ASN A 915 10.57 20.89 -42.90
N ASP A 916 10.80 19.60 -42.65
CA ASP A 916 9.76 18.57 -42.79
C ASP A 916 8.72 18.62 -41.66
N ILE A 917 8.95 19.46 -40.64
CA ILE A 917 8.09 19.60 -39.49
C ILE A 917 7.78 21.06 -39.17
N ASP A 918 6.50 21.37 -39.03
CA ASP A 918 6.02 22.66 -38.57
C ASP A 918 5.90 22.66 -37.05
N ILE A 919 6.51 23.64 -36.40
CA ILE A 919 6.45 23.78 -34.94
C ILE A 919 5.74 25.08 -34.59
N LEU A 920 4.69 24.95 -33.80
CA LEU A 920 3.83 26.02 -33.31
C LEU A 920 3.95 26.06 -31.78
N LEU A 921 4.42 27.16 -31.21
CA LEU A 921 4.63 27.31 -29.77
C LEU A 921 3.72 28.40 -29.23
N PHE A 922 2.71 27.99 -28.47
CA PHE A 922 1.66 28.83 -27.90
C PHE A 922 2.05 29.27 -26.48
N TYR A 923 2.03 30.58 -26.23
CA TYR A 923 2.52 31.14 -24.97
C TYR A 923 1.75 32.39 -24.52
N LYS A 924 1.80 32.69 -23.21
CA LYS A 924 1.38 33.99 -22.66
C LYS A 924 2.53 35.00 -22.74
N ASP A 925 3.66 34.64 -22.14
CA ASP A 925 4.95 35.34 -22.20
C ASP A 925 6.06 34.30 -22.34
N ILE A 926 7.12 34.60 -23.11
CA ILE A 926 8.34 33.78 -23.13
C ILE A 926 9.23 34.20 -21.96
N ARG A 927 9.60 33.24 -21.11
CA ARG A 927 10.38 33.47 -19.89
C ARG A 927 11.71 32.73 -19.94
N THR A 928 12.68 33.34 -20.60
CA THR A 928 14.04 32.86 -20.88
C THR A 928 15.09 33.61 -20.05
N PHE A 929 14.91 33.62 -18.73
CA PHE A 929 15.66 34.51 -17.82
C PHE A 929 17.06 33.98 -17.38
N GLY A 930 17.43 32.75 -17.75
CA GLY A 930 18.73 32.15 -17.42
C GLY A 930 19.84 32.52 -18.42
N LYS A 931 21.10 32.32 -18.04
CA LYS A 931 22.24 32.53 -18.95
C LYS A 931 22.14 31.59 -20.16
N GLY A 932 22.14 32.11 -21.38
CA GLY A 932 22.03 31.31 -22.60
C GLY A 932 20.59 31.01 -23.04
N TYR A 933 19.57 31.43 -22.28
CA TYR A 933 18.18 31.02 -22.53
C TYR A 933 17.54 31.89 -23.62
N GLU A 934 17.89 33.18 -23.67
CA GLU A 934 17.42 34.08 -24.72
C GLU A 934 18.11 33.78 -26.05
N GLU A 935 19.39 33.40 -26.01
CA GLU A 935 20.14 32.91 -27.15
C GLU A 935 19.52 31.62 -27.70
N LEU A 936 19.06 30.71 -26.82
CA LEU A 936 18.33 29.51 -27.21
C LEU A 936 16.98 29.86 -27.88
N TYR A 937 16.26 30.86 -27.37
CA TYR A 937 15.04 31.36 -28.01
C TYR A 937 15.31 31.93 -29.41
N ASN A 938 16.33 32.77 -29.56
CA ASN A 938 16.76 33.32 -30.85
C ASN A 938 17.20 32.23 -31.82
N GLN A 939 17.86 31.18 -31.32
CA GLN A 939 18.19 30.01 -32.12
C GLN A 939 16.92 29.32 -32.65
N ALA A 940 15.93 29.05 -31.79
CA ALA A 940 14.67 28.45 -32.23
C ALA A 940 13.95 29.30 -33.29
N LEU A 941 13.94 30.63 -33.14
CA LEU A 941 13.42 31.56 -34.15
C LEU A 941 14.16 31.39 -35.49
N SER A 942 15.50 31.37 -35.47
CA SER A 942 16.32 31.21 -36.68
C SER A 942 16.09 29.87 -37.39
N MET A 943 15.63 28.85 -36.65
CA MET A 943 15.28 27.52 -37.17
C MET A 943 13.83 27.43 -37.69
N GLY A 944 13.09 28.55 -37.74
CA GLY A 944 11.73 28.61 -38.25
C GLY A 944 10.68 28.02 -37.30
N VAL A 945 10.89 28.10 -35.98
CA VAL A 945 9.86 27.81 -34.98
C VAL A 945 8.89 29.00 -34.90
N ASN A 946 7.59 28.73 -34.97
CA ASN A 946 6.57 29.78 -34.92
C ASN A 946 6.13 30.03 -33.47
N PHE A 947 6.35 31.23 -32.96
CA PHE A 947 5.90 31.64 -31.64
C PHE A 947 4.58 32.40 -31.75
N ILE A 948 3.54 31.87 -31.10
CA ILE A 948 2.18 32.40 -31.18
C ILE A 948 1.74 32.86 -29.80
N LYS A 949 1.51 34.17 -29.66
CA LYS A 949 1.02 34.75 -28.41
C LYS A 949 -0.46 34.46 -28.23
N GLY A 950 -0.77 33.60 -27.28
CA GLY A 950 -2.12 33.14 -26.94
C GLY A 950 -2.11 31.67 -26.54
N ILE A 951 -3.04 31.28 -25.67
CA ILE A 951 -3.23 29.90 -25.20
C ILE A 951 -4.63 29.44 -25.63
N PRO A 952 -4.80 28.24 -26.19
CA PRO A 952 -6.11 27.73 -26.56
C PRO A 952 -6.99 27.54 -25.33
N SER A 953 -8.26 27.90 -25.46
CA SER A 953 -9.28 27.69 -24.44
C SER A 953 -9.82 26.26 -24.43
N ASP A 954 -9.83 25.60 -25.59
CA ASP A 954 -10.52 24.33 -25.84
C ASP A 954 -9.91 23.64 -27.06
N ILE A 955 -9.76 22.31 -27.00
CA ILE A 955 -9.26 21.48 -28.11
C ILE A 955 -10.42 20.65 -28.64
N ARG A 956 -10.62 20.60 -29.96
CA ARG A 956 -11.77 19.94 -30.57
C ARG A 956 -11.36 19.02 -31.70
N LYS A 957 -12.26 18.12 -32.08
CA LYS A 957 -12.19 17.34 -33.32
C LYS A 957 -13.01 17.98 -34.43
N ASP A 958 -12.44 18.02 -35.62
CA ASP A 958 -13.17 18.35 -36.85
C ASP A 958 -13.94 17.10 -37.35
N VAL A 959 -14.74 17.26 -38.40
CA VAL A 959 -15.61 16.17 -38.94
C VAL A 959 -14.78 14.97 -39.43
N ASP A 960 -13.54 15.20 -39.86
CA ASP A 960 -12.60 14.16 -40.30
C ASP A 960 -11.82 13.51 -39.15
N GLY A 961 -12.08 13.91 -37.90
CA GLY A 961 -11.40 13.42 -36.71
C GLY A 961 -10.09 14.15 -36.36
N SER A 962 -9.62 15.09 -37.19
CA SER A 962 -8.40 15.86 -36.93
C SER A 962 -8.58 16.82 -35.75
N LEU A 963 -7.50 17.00 -34.97
CA LEU A 963 -7.48 17.92 -33.84
C LEU A 963 -7.33 19.37 -34.32
N TYR A 964 -8.12 20.26 -33.74
CA TYR A 964 -7.99 21.70 -33.98
C TYR A 964 -8.29 22.51 -32.72
N PHE A 965 -7.77 23.73 -32.68
CA PHE A 965 -8.15 24.73 -31.69
C PHE A 965 -8.01 26.14 -32.25
N GLU A 966 -8.64 27.10 -31.56
CA GLU A 966 -8.69 28.49 -31.96
C GLU A 966 -7.97 29.37 -30.94
N VAL A 967 -7.12 30.28 -31.43
CA VAL A 967 -6.39 31.24 -30.60
C VAL A 967 -6.55 32.64 -31.19
N TYR A 968 -6.89 33.60 -30.33
CA TYR A 968 -6.90 35.01 -30.70
C TYR A 968 -5.46 35.51 -30.88
N ASN A 969 -5.11 35.88 -32.11
CA ASN A 969 -3.83 36.50 -32.39
C ASN A 969 -3.96 38.02 -32.23
N GLY A 970 -3.31 38.55 -31.19
CA GLY A 970 -3.36 39.99 -30.88
C GLY A 970 -2.74 40.88 -31.95
N ASP A 971 -1.71 40.40 -32.66
CA ASP A 971 -1.02 41.17 -33.71
C ASP A 971 -1.87 41.29 -34.98
N LEU A 972 -2.68 40.26 -35.26
CA LEU A 972 -3.56 40.20 -36.43
C LEU A 972 -5.01 40.61 -36.13
N GLY A 973 -5.35 40.88 -34.86
CA GLY A 973 -6.67 41.28 -34.41
C GLY A 973 -7.79 40.25 -34.67
N LYS A 974 -7.44 38.98 -34.94
CA LYS A 974 -8.39 37.94 -35.34
C LYS A 974 -8.09 36.59 -34.69
N THR A 975 -9.12 35.77 -34.57
CA THR A 975 -9.00 34.37 -34.15
C THR A 975 -8.50 33.50 -35.31
N ILE A 976 -7.47 32.69 -35.06
CA ILE A 976 -6.89 31.77 -36.05
C ILE A 976 -7.12 30.35 -35.57
N ARG A 977 -7.56 29.49 -36.48
CA ARG A 977 -7.71 28.06 -36.27
C ARG A 977 -6.44 27.33 -36.67
N TYR A 978 -5.89 26.53 -35.76
CA TYR A 978 -4.71 25.69 -35.98
C TYR A 978 -5.10 24.21 -35.98
N ARG A 979 -4.46 23.41 -36.85
CA ARG A 979 -4.69 21.97 -37.02
C ARG A 979 -3.39 21.17 -36.88
N PRO A 980 -2.82 21.07 -35.67
CA PRO A 980 -1.62 20.27 -35.46
C PRO A 980 -1.93 18.76 -35.48
N GLU A 981 -0.97 17.96 -35.95
CA GLU A 981 -1.07 16.49 -35.86
C GLU A 981 -0.73 15.96 -34.46
N LEU A 982 0.10 16.68 -33.70
CA LEU A 982 0.47 16.35 -32.32
C LEU A 982 0.38 17.58 -31.42
N ILE A 983 -0.24 17.45 -30.25
CA ILE A 983 -0.32 18.50 -29.24
C ILE A 983 0.50 18.10 -28.02
N VAL A 984 1.40 18.99 -27.57
CA VAL A 984 2.26 18.77 -26.41
C VAL A 984 1.94 19.80 -25.33
N LEU A 985 1.42 19.32 -24.20
CA LEU A 985 1.03 20.12 -23.05
C LEU A 985 2.22 20.30 -22.09
N GLN A 986 2.73 21.52 -21.96
CA GLN A 986 3.79 21.83 -21.00
C GLN A 986 3.20 22.12 -19.62
N THR A 987 3.15 21.06 -18.81
CA THR A 987 2.49 21.01 -17.51
C THR A 987 3.23 21.78 -16.42
N ALA A 988 2.50 22.16 -15.37
CA ALA A 988 3.09 22.76 -14.18
C ALA A 988 3.94 21.76 -13.38
N MET A 989 4.90 22.27 -12.61
CA MET A 989 5.50 21.53 -11.50
C MET A 989 4.60 21.68 -10.28
N GLU A 990 4.25 20.57 -9.63
CA GLU A 990 3.54 20.52 -8.35
C GLU A 990 4.45 19.91 -7.27
N PRO A 991 4.25 20.23 -5.98
CA PRO A 991 4.91 19.50 -4.90
C PRO A 991 4.52 18.02 -4.93
N GLN A 992 5.38 17.14 -4.44
CA GLN A 992 5.10 15.70 -4.33
C GLN A 992 3.80 15.44 -3.56
N GLU A 993 3.09 14.35 -3.88
CA GLU A 993 1.82 14.00 -3.20
C GLU A 993 2.00 13.83 -1.68
N ASP A 994 3.15 13.34 -1.25
CA ASP A 994 3.52 13.15 0.15
C ASP A 994 4.29 14.33 0.77
N ALA A 995 4.46 15.45 0.05
CA ALA A 995 5.22 16.61 0.53
C ALA A 995 4.71 17.14 1.87
N LYS A 996 3.38 17.17 2.06
CA LYS A 996 2.78 17.58 3.34
C LYS A 996 3.16 16.66 4.50
N LYS A 997 3.07 15.34 4.29
CA LYS A 997 3.45 14.33 5.28
C LYS A 997 4.94 14.44 5.63
N VAL A 998 5.79 14.64 4.62
CA VAL A 998 7.24 14.86 4.81
C VAL A 998 7.50 16.17 5.56
N GLY A 999 6.76 17.24 5.26
CA GLY A 999 6.83 18.52 5.97
C GLY A 999 6.44 18.40 7.43
N GLU A 1000 5.37 17.68 7.75
CA GLU A 1000 4.94 17.39 9.12
C GLU A 1000 6.01 16.57 9.87
N LEU A 1001 6.52 15.50 9.25
CA LEU A 1001 7.59 14.64 9.79
C LEU A 1001 8.86 15.45 10.13
N LEU A 1002 9.24 16.37 9.26
CA LEU A 1002 10.40 17.22 9.42
C LEU A 1002 10.11 18.48 10.22
N SER A 1003 8.85 18.75 10.58
CA SER A 1003 8.43 20.04 11.15
C SER A 1003 8.89 21.23 10.29
N CYS A 1004 8.84 21.10 8.96
CA CYS A 1004 9.18 22.17 8.02
C CYS A 1004 7.91 22.92 7.60
N SER A 1005 7.98 24.25 7.60
CA SER A 1005 6.89 25.09 7.08
C SER A 1005 6.74 24.93 5.57
N MET A 1006 5.52 25.11 5.09
CA MET A 1006 5.18 25.08 3.67
C MET A 1006 4.53 26.40 3.27
N ASP A 1007 4.68 26.78 2.00
CA ASP A 1007 3.98 27.93 1.44
C ASP A 1007 2.52 27.58 1.10
N LYS A 1008 1.78 28.58 0.60
CA LYS A 1008 0.36 28.42 0.22
C LYS A 1008 0.13 27.43 -0.93
N ASP A 1009 1.17 27.16 -1.72
CA ASP A 1009 1.13 26.32 -2.91
C ASP A 1009 1.61 24.89 -2.61
N GLY A 1010 2.06 24.63 -1.37
CA GLY A 1010 2.46 23.32 -0.87
C GLY A 1010 3.94 23.00 -1.08
N PHE A 1011 4.80 23.96 -1.43
CA PHE A 1011 6.24 23.77 -1.46
C PHE A 1011 6.87 24.07 -0.09
N PHE A 1012 8.07 23.53 0.18
CA PHE A 1012 8.77 23.83 1.42
C PHE A 1012 9.24 25.29 1.47
N LEU A 1013 8.95 25.95 2.58
CA LEU A 1013 9.23 27.37 2.77
C LEU A 1013 10.63 27.59 3.34
N GLU A 1014 11.42 28.40 2.66
CA GLU A 1014 12.71 28.85 3.14
C GLU A 1014 12.59 29.80 4.34
N ARG A 1015 13.68 29.93 5.11
CA ARG A 1015 13.78 30.87 6.23
C ARG A 1015 13.61 32.32 5.75
N HIS A 1016 14.29 32.66 4.66
CA HIS A 1016 14.16 33.97 4.01
C HIS A 1016 14.68 33.92 2.57
N ILE A 1017 13.87 34.38 1.62
CA ILE A 1017 14.11 34.32 0.16
C ILE A 1017 15.49 34.82 -0.32
N LYS A 1018 16.14 35.72 0.43
CA LYS A 1018 17.49 36.24 0.12
C LYS A 1018 18.58 35.90 1.14
N LEU A 1019 18.21 35.69 2.41
CA LEU A 1019 19.17 35.63 3.52
C LEU A 1019 19.43 34.19 3.98
N GLY A 1020 18.51 33.29 3.70
CA GLY A 1020 18.61 31.87 3.97
C GLY A 1020 17.73 31.11 2.98
N PRO A 1021 18.05 31.12 1.67
CA PRO A 1021 17.19 30.59 0.61
C PRO A 1021 17.10 29.06 0.60
N VAL A 1022 18.02 28.38 1.30
CA VAL A 1022 18.08 26.92 1.45
C VAL A 1022 17.95 26.47 2.91
N GLU A 1023 17.85 27.42 3.84
CA GLU A 1023 17.61 27.14 5.25
C GLU A 1023 16.11 27.09 5.50
N THR A 1024 15.65 26.31 6.47
CA THR A 1024 14.26 26.37 6.93
C THR A 1024 14.14 27.14 8.25
N ALA A 1025 12.92 27.41 8.70
CA ALA A 1025 12.70 27.95 10.06
C ALA A 1025 13.13 26.96 11.15
N SER A 1026 13.17 25.67 10.84
CA SER A 1026 13.58 24.60 11.75
C SER A 1026 15.08 24.37 11.62
N ALA A 1027 15.83 24.71 12.67
CA ALA A 1027 17.29 24.65 12.65
C ALA A 1027 17.82 23.24 12.31
N GLY A 1028 18.91 23.17 11.55
CA GLY A 1028 19.54 21.92 11.11
C GLY A 1028 18.83 21.18 9.97
N LYS A 1029 17.73 21.74 9.45
CA LYS A 1029 16.99 21.22 8.31
C LYS A 1029 17.07 22.20 7.14
N PHE A 1030 17.54 21.72 6.00
CA PHE A 1030 17.79 22.49 4.80
C PHE A 1030 16.95 21.95 3.64
N ILE A 1031 16.66 22.79 2.66
CA ILE A 1031 15.84 22.44 1.49
C ILE A 1031 16.60 22.78 0.21
N ALA A 1032 16.52 21.89 -0.78
CA ALA A 1032 17.22 22.05 -2.05
C ALA A 1032 16.42 21.50 -3.23
N GLY A 1033 16.42 22.25 -4.33
CA GLY A 1033 15.80 21.82 -5.58
C GLY A 1033 14.28 22.04 -5.59
N ALA A 1034 13.60 21.37 -6.52
CA ALA A 1034 12.22 21.69 -6.88
C ALA A 1034 11.18 21.48 -5.76
N CYS A 1035 11.55 20.85 -4.64
CA CYS A 1035 10.67 20.76 -3.46
C CYS A 1035 10.49 22.12 -2.75
N ARG A 1036 11.37 23.09 -3.02
CA ARG A 1036 11.29 24.50 -2.58
C ARG A 1036 10.42 25.36 -3.51
N GLY A 1037 9.99 24.82 -4.64
CA GLY A 1037 9.27 25.55 -5.69
C GLY A 1037 9.87 25.34 -7.08
N PRO A 1038 9.17 25.75 -8.15
CA PRO A 1038 9.58 25.46 -9.51
C PRO A 1038 10.92 26.11 -9.89
N LEU A 1039 11.83 25.30 -10.44
CA LEU A 1039 13.19 25.70 -10.82
C LEU A 1039 13.80 24.69 -11.80
N ASP A 1040 14.89 25.06 -12.45
CA ASP A 1040 15.59 24.20 -13.40
C ASP A 1040 16.76 23.42 -12.76
N ILE A 1041 17.48 22.66 -13.59
CA ILE A 1041 18.58 21.79 -13.15
C ILE A 1041 19.75 22.62 -12.59
N THR A 1042 20.08 23.75 -13.20
CA THR A 1042 21.21 24.58 -12.78
C THR A 1042 20.95 25.17 -11.40
N ASP A 1043 19.74 25.73 -11.21
CA ASP A 1043 19.29 26.22 -9.91
C ASP A 1043 19.23 25.08 -8.87
N SER A 1044 18.81 23.87 -9.28
CA SER A 1044 18.74 22.69 -8.40
C SER A 1044 20.12 22.28 -7.88
N VAL A 1045 21.12 22.22 -8.76
CA VAL A 1045 22.50 21.87 -8.40
C VAL A 1045 23.08 22.91 -7.46
N ALA A 1046 22.90 24.20 -7.78
CA ALA A 1046 23.39 25.30 -6.95
C ALA A 1046 22.77 25.29 -5.54
N GLN A 1047 21.46 25.03 -5.44
CA GLN A 1047 20.79 24.89 -4.15
C GLN A 1047 21.26 23.65 -3.38
N GLY A 1048 21.51 22.53 -4.04
CA GLY A 1048 22.05 21.34 -3.40
C GLY A 1048 23.40 21.59 -2.75
N MET A 1049 24.32 22.22 -3.50
CA MET A 1049 25.63 22.61 -2.97
C MET A 1049 25.54 23.65 -1.84
N ALA A 1050 24.62 24.61 -1.94
CA ALA A 1050 24.38 25.60 -0.89
C ALA A 1050 23.82 24.95 0.39
N ALA A 1051 22.87 24.03 0.27
CA ALA A 1051 22.31 23.29 1.40
C ALA A 1051 23.38 22.41 2.06
N ALA A 1052 24.18 21.71 1.27
CA ALA A 1052 25.34 20.94 1.76
C ALA A 1052 26.33 21.83 2.52
N THR A 1053 26.66 23.02 2.00
CA THR A 1053 27.57 23.96 2.67
C THR A 1053 27.02 24.41 4.03
N MET A 1054 25.73 24.72 4.09
CA MET A 1054 25.09 25.15 5.35
C MET A 1054 24.97 23.99 6.35
N ALA A 1055 24.69 22.78 5.89
CA ALA A 1055 24.71 21.56 6.70
C ALA A 1055 26.11 21.25 7.23
N ALA A 1056 27.15 21.33 6.38
CA ALA A 1056 28.54 21.13 6.76
C ALA A 1056 28.98 22.14 7.82
N LYS A 1057 28.62 23.42 7.66
CA LYS A 1057 28.89 24.46 8.66
C LYS A 1057 28.34 24.09 10.04
N LEU A 1058 27.14 23.51 10.09
CA LEU A 1058 26.52 23.06 11.34
C LEU A 1058 27.27 21.85 11.92
N ILE A 1059 27.49 20.83 11.09
CA ILE A 1059 28.11 19.55 11.49
C ILE A 1059 29.55 19.75 11.97
N MET A 1060 30.33 20.59 11.28
CA MET A 1060 31.74 20.86 11.61
C MET A 1060 31.90 21.83 12.79
N SER A 1061 30.81 22.40 13.31
CA SER A 1061 30.89 23.32 14.45
C SER A 1061 31.19 22.56 15.74
N LYS A 1062 32.22 23.01 16.47
CA LYS A 1062 32.56 22.47 17.81
C LYS A 1062 31.50 22.77 18.87
N SER A 1063 30.73 23.84 18.64
CA SER A 1063 29.67 24.32 19.52
C SER A 1063 28.54 24.85 18.66
N ILE A 1064 27.38 24.22 18.75
CA ILE A 1064 26.12 24.70 18.21
C ILE A 1064 25.37 25.27 19.40
N GLU A 1065 25.02 26.54 19.28
CA GLU A 1065 24.19 27.17 20.28
C GLU A 1065 22.72 26.86 20.01
N LYS A 1066 22.05 26.26 20.99
CA LYS A 1066 20.61 26.07 21.02
C LYS A 1066 19.95 27.22 21.78
N GLU A 1067 18.78 27.67 21.32
CA GLU A 1067 18.02 28.67 22.06
C GLU A 1067 17.70 28.19 23.49
N SER A 1068 17.86 29.10 24.45
CA SER A 1068 17.64 28.83 25.88
C SER A 1068 16.25 29.29 26.35
N ILE A 1069 15.37 29.56 25.39
CA ILE A 1069 13.95 29.83 25.53
C ILE A 1069 13.22 28.50 25.76
N ILE A 1070 13.57 27.84 26.86
CA ILE A 1070 13.08 26.49 27.20
C ILE A 1070 12.07 26.55 28.34
N ALA A 1071 11.36 25.44 28.56
CA ALA A 1071 10.51 25.29 29.71
C ALA A 1071 11.33 25.20 31.00
N ASN A 1072 10.93 25.96 32.02
CA ASN A 1072 11.45 25.89 33.37
C ASN A 1072 10.35 25.38 34.31
N VAL A 1073 10.67 24.42 35.17
CA VAL A 1073 9.72 23.87 36.15
C VAL A 1073 10.11 24.37 37.53
N ASN A 1074 9.22 25.12 38.17
CA ASN A 1074 9.32 25.42 39.58
C ASN A 1074 8.95 24.18 40.40
N VAL A 1075 9.98 23.53 40.96
CA VAL A 1075 9.86 22.28 41.72
C VAL A 1075 9.07 22.43 43.02
N ASP A 1076 9.03 23.64 43.59
CA ASP A 1076 8.30 23.92 44.84
C ASP A 1076 6.79 23.97 44.60
N ILE A 1077 6.37 24.43 43.42
CA ILE A 1077 4.96 24.54 43.01
C ILE A 1077 4.47 23.25 42.35
N CYS A 1078 5.36 22.52 41.66
CA CYS A 1078 4.99 21.35 40.87
C CYS A 1078 4.34 20.25 41.73
N SER A 1079 3.14 19.83 41.36
CA SER A 1079 2.41 18.75 42.05
C SER A 1079 2.84 17.34 41.63
N GLY A 1080 3.60 17.20 40.53
CA GLY A 1080 3.98 15.90 39.97
C GLY A 1080 2.86 15.17 39.21
N CYS A 1081 1.82 15.88 38.77
CA CYS A 1081 0.64 15.28 38.11
C CYS A 1081 0.91 14.62 36.74
N GLY A 1082 2.03 14.92 36.08
CA GLY A 1082 2.44 14.29 34.82
C GLY A 1082 1.76 14.82 33.55
N SER A 1083 0.76 15.72 33.62
CA SER A 1083 0.04 16.24 32.43
C SER A 1083 0.96 16.86 31.37
N CYS A 1084 2.05 17.49 31.80
CA CYS A 1084 3.05 18.08 30.92
C CYS A 1084 3.79 17.06 30.03
N ILE A 1085 3.88 15.79 30.44
CA ILE A 1085 4.61 14.74 29.70
C ILE A 1085 3.82 14.33 28.45
N SER A 1086 2.53 14.05 28.61
CA SER A 1086 1.66 13.65 27.48
C SER A 1086 1.52 14.75 26.43
N THR A 1087 1.68 16.02 26.82
CA THR A 1087 1.61 17.16 25.90
C THR A 1087 2.92 17.41 25.14
N CYS A 1088 4.06 16.97 25.68
CA CYS A 1088 5.36 17.28 25.09
C CYS A 1088 5.66 16.39 23.88
N VAL A 1089 5.46 16.92 22.67
CA VAL A 1089 5.77 16.22 21.40
C VAL A 1089 7.25 15.88 21.21
N TYR A 1090 8.14 16.53 21.98
CA TYR A 1090 9.58 16.34 21.92
C TYR A 1090 10.11 15.35 22.98
N GLY A 1091 9.24 14.86 23.88
CA GLY A 1091 9.66 13.99 24.98
C GLY A 1091 10.62 14.65 25.98
N ALA A 1092 10.62 15.99 26.06
CA ALA A 1092 11.56 16.76 26.88
C ALA A 1092 11.23 16.74 28.39
N LEU A 1093 10.07 16.22 28.80
CA LEU A 1093 9.61 16.23 30.19
C LEU A 1093 9.56 14.81 30.75
N SER A 1094 10.04 14.63 31.97
CA SER A 1094 9.98 13.36 32.70
C SER A 1094 9.60 13.60 34.17
N LEU A 1095 9.09 12.56 34.84
CA LEU A 1095 8.86 12.58 36.29
C LEU A 1095 10.10 12.01 36.99
N VAL A 1096 10.66 12.78 37.91
CA VAL A 1096 11.81 12.39 38.73
C VAL A 1096 11.44 12.46 40.20
N LYS A 1097 12.09 11.63 41.01
CA LYS A 1097 11.94 11.65 42.46
C LYS A 1097 12.95 12.66 43.03
N THR A 1098 12.46 13.68 43.72
CA THR A 1098 13.28 14.72 44.35
C THR A 1098 13.76 14.29 45.73
N ASP A 1099 14.75 15.00 46.28
CA ASP A 1099 15.38 14.69 47.57
C ASP A 1099 14.41 14.74 48.76
N ASP A 1100 13.30 15.47 48.64
CA ASP A 1100 12.19 15.48 49.60
C ASP A 1100 11.27 14.25 49.50
N GLY A 1101 11.62 13.28 48.66
CA GLY A 1101 10.92 12.01 48.44
C GLY A 1101 9.69 12.11 47.54
N LYS A 1102 9.32 13.32 47.07
CA LYS A 1102 8.17 13.55 46.20
C LYS A 1102 8.53 13.37 44.73
N THR A 1103 7.52 13.17 43.89
CA THR A 1103 7.71 13.12 42.44
C THR A 1103 7.42 14.49 41.85
N ARG A 1104 8.31 14.97 40.97
CA ARG A 1104 8.22 16.28 40.32
C ARG A 1104 8.58 16.15 38.84
N SER A 1105 8.05 17.06 38.03
CA SER A 1105 8.44 17.14 36.62
C SER A 1105 9.81 17.77 36.49
N GLN A 1106 10.64 17.23 35.60
CA GLN A 1106 11.94 17.79 35.22
C GLN A 1106 12.00 17.91 33.70
N VAL A 1107 12.57 19.02 33.23
CA VAL A 1107 12.81 19.28 31.81
C VAL A 1107 14.22 18.86 31.44
N ASN A 1108 14.34 18.10 30.36
CA ASN A 1108 15.57 17.94 29.62
C ASN A 1108 15.72 19.16 28.71
N GLU A 1109 16.59 20.08 29.12
CA GLU A 1109 16.84 21.36 28.46
C GLU A 1109 17.26 21.19 26.99
N ILE A 1110 18.00 20.11 26.71
CA ILE A 1110 18.52 19.80 25.38
C ILE A 1110 17.40 19.34 24.43
N LEU A 1111 16.36 18.68 24.92
CA LEU A 1111 15.22 18.25 24.10
C LEU A 1111 14.12 19.31 24.00
N CYS A 1112 14.08 20.28 24.90
CA CYS A 1112 13.03 21.28 24.94
C CYS A 1112 13.19 22.31 23.80
N GLU A 1113 12.21 22.41 22.91
CA GLU A 1113 12.18 23.42 21.82
C GLU A 1113 11.36 24.67 22.20
N GLY A 1114 11.02 24.86 23.47
CA GLY A 1114 10.40 26.12 23.93
C GLY A 1114 8.96 26.37 23.49
N CYS A 1115 8.22 25.37 23.01
CA CYS A 1115 6.91 25.59 22.37
C CYS A 1115 5.78 26.11 23.29
N GLY A 1116 5.96 26.14 24.61
CA GLY A 1116 4.95 26.64 25.56
C GLY A 1116 3.79 25.70 25.88
N ALA A 1117 3.59 24.61 25.14
CA ALA A 1117 2.42 23.73 25.31
C ALA A 1117 2.31 23.13 26.73
N CYS A 1118 3.45 22.78 27.34
CA CYS A 1118 3.50 22.26 28.70
C CYS A 1118 3.18 23.33 29.76
N ALA A 1119 3.59 24.58 29.54
CA ALA A 1119 3.28 25.71 30.42
C ALA A 1119 1.77 25.97 30.45
N VAL A 1120 1.12 26.01 29.28
CA VAL A 1120 -0.34 26.18 29.15
C VAL A 1120 -1.12 25.01 29.78
N THR A 1121 -0.60 23.79 29.69
CA THR A 1121 -1.27 22.60 30.23
C THR A 1121 -1.10 22.47 31.75
N CYS A 1122 -0.12 23.14 32.36
CA CYS A 1122 0.23 22.94 33.77
C CYS A 1122 -0.89 23.47 34.69
N PRO A 1123 -1.64 22.61 35.40
CA PRO A 1123 -2.77 23.06 36.20
C PRO A 1123 -2.33 23.85 37.46
N SER A 1124 -1.08 23.68 37.88
CA SER A 1124 -0.52 24.36 39.04
C SER A 1124 0.27 25.62 38.68
N ASN A 1125 0.32 26.02 37.40
CA ASN A 1125 1.19 27.10 36.90
C ASN A 1125 2.66 26.95 37.33
N ALA A 1126 3.12 25.71 37.53
CA ALA A 1126 4.49 25.42 37.95
C ALA A 1126 5.50 25.48 36.79
N ILE A 1127 5.03 25.59 35.55
CA ILE A 1127 5.88 25.58 34.35
C ILE A 1127 5.76 26.94 33.67
N THR A 1128 6.89 27.59 33.45
CA THR A 1128 7.01 28.82 32.64
C THR A 1128 7.96 28.58 31.47
N ILE A 1129 7.94 29.45 30.46
CA ILE A 1129 8.93 29.44 29.39
C ILE A 1129 9.90 30.59 29.62
N ASN A 1130 11.20 30.29 29.66
CA ASN A 1130 12.22 31.33 29.74
C ASN A 1130 12.04 32.32 28.58
N HIS A 1131 12.17 33.62 28.83
CA HIS A 1131 11.93 34.70 27.86
C HIS A 1131 10.45 34.92 27.44
N PHE A 1132 9.52 34.09 27.94
CA PHE A 1132 8.06 34.24 27.82
C PHE A 1132 7.35 33.81 29.11
N THR A 1133 7.78 34.34 30.27
CA THR A 1133 7.13 34.04 31.56
C THR A 1133 5.75 34.68 31.64
N ASN A 1134 4.90 34.20 32.56
CA ASN A 1134 3.55 34.75 32.73
C ASN A 1134 3.60 36.26 33.05
N GLU A 1135 4.52 36.68 33.92
CA GLU A 1135 4.69 38.08 34.29
C GLU A 1135 5.12 38.94 33.09
N GLN A 1136 5.99 38.41 32.23
CA GLN A 1136 6.42 39.09 31.00
C GLN A 1136 5.25 39.28 30.03
N ILE A 1137 4.42 38.25 29.84
CA ILE A 1137 3.25 38.30 28.96
C ILE A 1137 2.15 39.20 29.53
N GLU A 1138 1.87 39.09 30.83
CA GLU A 1138 0.89 39.93 31.53
C GLU A 1138 1.28 41.40 31.46
N ALA A 1139 2.57 41.74 31.67
CA ALA A 1139 3.06 43.11 31.52
C ALA A 1139 2.82 43.67 30.11
N MET A 1140 3.04 42.87 29.05
CA MET A 1140 2.71 43.28 27.68
C MET A 1140 1.22 43.53 27.51
N ILE A 1141 0.38 42.63 28.02
CA ILE A 1141 -1.08 42.73 27.89
C ILE A 1141 -1.60 43.96 28.63
N GLU A 1142 -1.24 44.12 29.91
CA GLU A 1142 -1.70 45.25 30.71
C GLU A 1142 -1.30 46.59 30.08
N THR A 1143 -0.05 46.69 29.61
CA THR A 1143 0.43 47.92 28.98
C THR A 1143 -0.15 48.14 27.57
N ALA A 1144 -0.72 47.13 26.92
CA ALA A 1144 -1.47 47.34 25.69
C ALA A 1144 -2.78 48.12 25.92
N PHE A 1145 -3.38 48.02 27.11
CA PHE A 1145 -4.71 48.58 27.42
C PHE A 1145 -4.72 49.74 28.43
N ARG A 1146 -3.60 50.03 29.09
CA ARG A 1146 -3.51 51.23 29.94
C ARG A 1146 -3.49 52.49 29.08
N GLU A 1147 -4.59 53.25 29.10
CA GLU A 1147 -4.60 54.63 28.63
C GLU A 1147 -3.59 55.43 29.46
N THR A 1148 -2.80 56.27 28.78
CA THR A 1148 -1.78 57.11 29.42
C THR A 1148 -2.42 58.11 30.40
N SER A 1149 -2.63 57.71 31.65
CA SER A 1149 -2.74 58.64 32.78
C SER A 1149 -1.37 58.80 33.41
N ALA A 1150 -0.92 60.05 33.52
CA ALA A 1150 0.41 60.46 33.94
C ALA A 1150 0.70 60.28 35.44
N GLU A 1151 0.20 59.22 36.07
CA GLU A 1151 0.45 58.96 37.49
C GLU A 1151 0.76 57.47 37.69
N ALA A 1152 2.05 57.21 37.91
CA ALA A 1152 2.57 55.93 38.40
C ALA A 1152 2.35 55.82 39.93
N PRO A 1153 2.19 54.60 40.48
CA PRO A 1153 2.64 54.32 41.84
C PRO A 1153 4.17 54.15 41.90
#